data_AF-A0A5N9AHE9-F1
#
_entry.id   AF-A0A5N9AHE9-F1
#
_cell.length_a   1.000
_cell.length_b   1.000
_cell.length_c   1.000
_cell.angle_alpha   90.00
_cell.angle_beta   90.00
_cell.angle_gamma   90.00
#
_symmetry.space_group_name_H-M   'P 1'
#
loop_
_entity.id
_entity.type
_entity.pdbx_description
1 polymer ?
#
loop_
_entity_poly.entity_id
_entity_poly.type
_entity_poly.pdbx_seq_one_letter_code
_entity_poly.pdbx_strand_id
1 'polypeptide(L)'
;MERTLQAECRVLEKLCSHKAVLRYITFLNLNFDTTIKMFSVNLKNEKTGYYHINPIGLMRSRYEIIPYMFIGILAVILRFWDLGYRSVGYDESLHLFYAYQLFQGLGYEHTPVTHGPFQFHGIALLHFLFGDTEYTSRMLSAIFGSMVVLMPYFLRDKLGSYGSVITSALLAFSPTMLFYSRYARNDMIMVFWTFAIIVCFWRYLDCGKSRYLYMTSIFLSLAFATKETTFIVLAIVGSYLLITSSTDWIPWILRKRVFINEGSFNKCNDEAYRYSENRGFYYGSLPRKKTLKNFSRSGIFMILLFSLSVPQMSAAISLIQIGTFPIPVLSTLLQFTRDFLYESGIILANTSAPEGYPSGQIIFDIYDTQVTKGLIIALMLVATLIWFSAAFGTAWNKMVWIKCALLFYSIWIVFYTTIFTNISGIGSGIWQSLGYWLVQQDVNRGDQPWYYYLVISPVYELLPFVLSIIAITYYFFKGTKFTRFLAFWCFMTFVLYSMAGEKMPWLLVNIALPMILVSGKFLGDIASNLRWEQVRKQGGLWLIPLSWLFLYLLYRMLIITSYGKSFGDLLQIFITTFVFCLVIGLSLRVLNRASAANPFGLVVLSFAFVLVLFGARSAIITSFDDHVEPNEMIVYAQTSQRVPIMIGKIQSILDYSKENNKEFHVIVDKDVYWGLSWYLRAFENIRYEDFSYIEVSQDGWPIQSPESSVLILSEYNENNLFARLGNYDEGERFNYLWWPPEEYKPCKENQKDSCVTPGKAIKNMATSEKWKELFRYMIHRETEAEFLHHDAILYTGMGDKE
;
A
#
# COMPACT_ATOMS: atom_id res chain seq x y z
N MET A 1 -41.26 4.16 45.20
CA MET A 1 -41.06 3.39 43.95
C MET A 1 -39.83 3.88 43.19
N GLU A 2 -39.68 5.19 42.94
CA GLU A 2 -38.48 5.79 42.32
C GLU A 2 -37.18 5.61 43.14
N ARG A 3 -37.26 5.66 44.47
CA ARG A 3 -36.11 5.40 45.36
C ARG A 3 -35.69 3.93 45.43
N THR A 4 -36.61 3.01 45.13
CA THR A 4 -36.34 1.56 45.08
C THR A 4 -35.69 1.17 43.75
N LEU A 5 -36.12 1.79 42.64
CA LEU A 5 -35.52 1.63 41.31
C LEU A 5 -34.10 2.22 41.20
N GLN A 6 -33.81 3.34 41.87
CA GLN A 6 -32.44 3.88 41.94
C GLN A 6 -31.49 3.01 42.78
N ALA A 7 -32.01 2.29 43.77
CA ALA A 7 -31.23 1.34 44.55
C ALA A 7 -30.90 0.07 43.73
N GLU A 8 -31.86 -0.45 42.96
CA GLU A 8 -31.65 -1.60 42.07
C GLU A 8 -30.73 -1.30 40.88
N CYS A 9 -30.81 -0.10 40.28
CA CYS A 9 -29.87 0.33 39.24
C CYS A 9 -28.44 0.50 39.77
N ARG A 10 -28.24 1.00 41.00
CA ARG A 10 -26.90 1.06 41.63
C ARG A 10 -26.35 -0.31 42.01
N VAL A 11 -27.22 -1.28 42.32
CA VAL A 11 -26.83 -2.67 42.57
C VAL A 11 -26.42 -3.36 41.26
N LEU A 12 -27.13 -3.10 40.16
CA LEU A 12 -26.77 -3.60 38.82
C LEU A 12 -25.49 -2.95 38.24
N GLU A 13 -25.27 -1.66 38.50
CA GLU A 13 -24.00 -0.98 38.17
C GLU A 13 -22.80 -1.55 38.95
N LYS A 14 -23.00 -1.93 40.23
CA LYS A 14 -21.97 -2.59 41.04
C LYS A 14 -21.70 -4.03 40.58
N LEU A 15 -22.70 -4.76 40.10
CA LEU A 15 -22.56 -6.12 39.58
C LEU A 15 -21.87 -6.19 38.21
N CYS A 16 -21.98 -5.13 37.38
CA CYS A 16 -21.26 -5.01 36.12
C CYS A 16 -19.77 -4.63 36.26
N SER A 17 -19.28 -4.40 37.48
CA SER A 17 -17.84 -4.22 37.74
C SER A 17 -17.16 -5.58 37.93
N HIS A 18 -16.14 -5.86 37.11
CA HIS A 18 -15.45 -7.15 37.00
C HIS A 18 -14.90 -7.73 38.34
N LYS A 19 -14.84 -6.93 39.43
CA LYS A 19 -14.33 -7.31 40.75
C LYS A 19 -15.38 -7.91 41.69
N ALA A 20 -16.68 -7.65 41.50
CA ALA A 20 -17.74 -8.14 42.40
C ALA A 20 -18.07 -9.63 42.17
N VAL A 21 -18.12 -10.05 40.90
CA VAL A 21 -18.37 -11.44 40.50
C VAL A 21 -17.24 -12.38 40.96
N LEU A 22 -15.98 -11.91 40.88
CA LEU A 22 -14.83 -12.68 41.37
C LEU A 22 -14.87 -12.88 42.90
N ARG A 23 -15.24 -11.87 43.68
CA ARG A 23 -15.39 -11.99 45.14
C ARG A 23 -16.52 -12.94 45.56
N TYR A 24 -17.62 -12.99 44.80
CA TYR A 24 -18.74 -13.88 45.11
C TYR A 24 -18.42 -15.36 44.84
N ILE A 25 -17.60 -15.63 43.80
CA ILE A 25 -17.11 -16.98 43.48
C ILE A 25 -16.06 -17.45 44.50
N THR A 26 -15.24 -16.56 45.04
CA THR A 26 -14.26 -16.92 46.10
C THR A 26 -14.94 -17.18 47.45
N PHE A 27 -16.09 -16.56 47.72
CA PHE A 27 -16.81 -16.71 49.00
C PHE A 27 -17.57 -18.03 49.13
N LEU A 28 -17.91 -18.71 48.03
CA LEU A 28 -18.74 -19.92 48.03
C LEU A 28 -17.97 -21.24 47.84
N ASN A 29 -16.65 -21.21 47.63
CA ASN A 29 -15.78 -22.40 47.52
C ASN A 29 -16.33 -23.51 46.58
N LEU A 30 -17.00 -23.12 45.50
CA LEU A 30 -17.62 -24.04 44.53
C LEU A 30 -16.67 -24.29 43.36
N ASN A 31 -16.51 -25.57 43.01
CA ASN A 31 -15.64 -26.05 41.94
C ASN A 31 -16.06 -25.47 40.57
N PHE A 32 -15.09 -24.94 39.84
CA PHE A 32 -15.28 -24.08 38.65
C PHE A 32 -15.92 -24.80 37.44
N ASP A 33 -15.88 -26.14 37.39
CA ASP A 33 -16.36 -26.93 36.26
C ASP A 33 -17.87 -27.22 36.27
N THR A 34 -18.53 -27.20 37.43
CA THR A 34 -19.93 -27.61 37.54
C THR A 34 -20.93 -26.48 37.30
N THR A 35 -20.54 -25.22 37.46
CA THR A 35 -21.47 -24.07 37.35
C THR A 35 -21.79 -23.68 35.90
N ILE A 36 -20.94 -24.04 34.93
CA ILE A 36 -21.15 -23.68 33.51
C ILE A 36 -22.31 -24.48 32.87
N LYS A 37 -22.67 -25.66 33.41
CA LYS A 37 -23.81 -26.44 32.91
C LYS A 37 -25.19 -25.93 33.37
N MET A 38 -25.28 -25.02 34.34
CA MET A 38 -26.56 -24.57 34.89
C MET A 38 -27.14 -23.31 34.23
N PHE A 39 -26.38 -22.60 33.38
CA PHE A 39 -26.81 -21.35 32.74
C PHE A 39 -27.02 -21.46 31.23
N SER A 40 -27.44 -22.62 30.72
CA SER A 40 -27.98 -22.74 29.36
C SER A 40 -29.50 -22.57 29.37
N VAL A 41 -29.98 -21.32 29.43
CA VAL A 41 -31.40 -21.03 29.19
C VAL A 41 -31.65 -21.09 27.68
N ASN A 42 -32.32 -22.16 27.24
CA ASN A 42 -32.89 -22.29 25.90
C ASN A 42 -34.05 -21.29 25.74
N LEU A 43 -33.82 -20.15 25.09
CA LEU A 43 -34.89 -19.33 24.53
C LEU A 43 -34.98 -19.60 23.03
N LYS A 44 -35.79 -20.59 22.67
CA LYS A 44 -36.19 -20.84 21.28
C LYS A 44 -37.40 -19.94 21.00
N ASN A 45 -37.25 -18.92 20.16
CA ASN A 45 -38.37 -18.09 19.71
C ASN A 45 -38.66 -18.40 18.23
N GLU A 46 -39.73 -19.15 17.96
CA GLU A 46 -40.08 -19.69 16.64
C GLU A 46 -40.64 -18.67 15.63
N LYS A 47 -40.62 -17.36 15.91
CA LYS A 47 -41.25 -16.36 15.02
C LYS A 47 -40.37 -15.21 14.53
N THR A 48 -39.09 -15.16 14.89
CA THR A 48 -38.19 -14.09 14.43
C THR A 48 -36.82 -14.66 14.12
N GLY A 49 -36.55 -14.93 12.84
CA GLY A 49 -35.24 -15.36 12.36
C GLY A 49 -34.21 -14.25 12.47
N TYR A 50 -33.56 -14.11 13.62
CA TYR A 50 -32.30 -13.38 13.78
C TYR A 50 -31.42 -14.04 14.85
N TYR A 51 -30.13 -14.15 14.52
CA TYR A 51 -29.09 -14.81 15.30
C TYR A 51 -28.91 -14.19 16.68
N HIS A 52 -28.93 -15.03 17.72
CA HIS A 52 -28.43 -14.70 19.04
C HIS A 52 -26.93 -14.35 18.95
N ILE A 53 -26.59 -13.09 19.24
CA ILE A 53 -25.23 -12.72 19.64
C ILE A 53 -25.10 -13.22 21.08
N ASN A 54 -24.38 -14.32 21.27
CA ASN A 54 -24.00 -14.78 22.60
C ASN A 54 -23.19 -13.67 23.28
N PRO A 55 -23.63 -13.13 24.42
CA PRO A 55 -22.78 -12.32 25.28
C PRO A 55 -22.00 -13.28 26.18
N ILE A 56 -21.19 -14.14 25.58
CA ILE A 56 -20.21 -14.97 26.30
C ILE A 56 -18.85 -14.48 25.81
N GLY A 57 -18.12 -13.90 26.77
CA GLY A 57 -16.90 -13.15 26.57
C GLY A 57 -15.85 -13.89 25.75
N LEU A 58 -14.98 -13.11 25.10
CA LEU A 58 -13.60 -12.86 25.56
C LEU A 58 -12.82 -13.99 26.24
N MET A 59 -13.19 -15.26 26.07
CA MET A 59 -12.27 -16.37 26.19
C MET A 59 -11.37 -16.28 24.98
N ARG A 60 -10.26 -15.54 25.15
CA ARG A 60 -9.01 -15.82 24.43
C ARG A 60 -8.90 -17.34 24.37
N SER A 61 -9.11 -17.94 23.21
CA SER A 61 -8.57 -19.27 23.00
C SER A 61 -7.06 -19.09 23.13
N ARG A 62 -6.47 -19.53 24.24
CA ARG A 62 -5.01 -19.43 24.48
C ARG A 62 -4.24 -20.01 23.29
N TYR A 63 -4.86 -20.95 22.58
CA TYR A 63 -4.34 -21.62 21.40
C TYR A 63 -4.28 -20.76 20.13
N GLU A 64 -5.04 -19.66 20.02
CA GLU A 64 -4.96 -18.76 18.86
C GLU A 64 -3.74 -17.81 18.93
N ILE A 65 -3.31 -17.47 20.15
CA ILE A 65 -2.17 -16.55 20.34
C ILE A 65 -0.86 -17.22 19.89
N ILE A 66 -0.73 -18.54 20.06
CA ILE A 66 0.46 -19.30 19.68
C ILE A 66 0.76 -19.17 18.17
N PRO A 67 -0.15 -19.51 17.22
CA PRO A 67 0.12 -19.35 15.80
C PRO A 67 0.30 -17.88 15.42
N TYR A 68 -0.41 -16.96 16.08
CA TYR A 68 -0.21 -15.52 15.89
C TYR A 68 1.20 -15.05 16.22
N MET A 69 1.70 -15.43 17.40
CA MET A 69 3.06 -15.07 17.84
C MET A 69 4.11 -15.76 16.98
N PHE A 70 3.88 -17.03 16.59
CA PHE A 70 4.77 -17.75 15.70
C PHE A 70 4.88 -17.07 14.32
N ILE A 71 3.74 -16.72 13.70
CA ILE A 71 3.72 -15.97 12.44
C ILE A 71 4.38 -14.59 12.61
N GLY A 72 4.13 -13.91 13.73
CA GLY A 72 4.76 -12.63 14.05
C GLY A 72 6.29 -12.72 14.14
N ILE A 73 6.81 -13.71 14.86
CA ILE A 73 8.25 -13.95 14.99
C ILE A 73 8.86 -14.27 13.62
N LEU A 74 8.25 -15.18 12.85
CA LEU A 74 8.70 -15.49 11.49
C LEU A 74 8.68 -14.25 10.59
N ALA A 75 7.65 -13.42 10.68
CA ALA A 75 7.55 -12.20 9.89
C ALA A 75 8.66 -11.20 10.20
N VAL A 76 9.05 -11.07 11.48
CA VAL A 76 10.21 -10.27 11.90
C VAL A 76 11.50 -10.88 11.36
N ILE A 77 11.71 -12.18 11.54
CA ILE A 77 12.91 -12.85 11.02
C ILE A 77 13.05 -12.63 9.51
N LEU A 78 12.00 -12.90 8.73
CA LEU A 78 12.04 -12.74 7.28
C LEU A 78 12.30 -11.28 6.83
N ARG A 79 11.92 -10.28 7.63
CA ARG A 79 12.08 -8.87 7.26
C ARG A 79 13.41 -8.27 7.69
N PHE A 80 14.01 -8.79 8.75
CA PHE A 80 15.28 -8.30 9.27
C PHE A 80 16.48 -9.16 8.88
N TRP A 81 16.26 -10.41 8.47
CA TRP A 81 17.33 -11.29 8.01
C TRP A 81 18.02 -10.70 6.79
N ASP A 82 19.31 -10.40 6.89
CA ASP A 82 20.14 -9.99 5.74
C ASP A 82 19.60 -8.77 4.96
N LEU A 83 19.18 -7.74 5.68
CA LEU A 83 18.48 -6.58 5.11
C LEU A 83 19.40 -5.66 4.28
N GLY A 84 20.71 -5.67 4.54
CA GLY A 84 21.69 -4.80 3.88
C GLY A 84 22.29 -5.36 2.60
N TYR A 85 22.06 -6.65 2.29
CA TYR A 85 22.82 -7.36 1.26
C TYR A 85 22.53 -6.93 -0.19
N ARG A 86 21.31 -6.48 -0.49
CA ARG A 86 20.95 -6.01 -1.84
C ARG A 86 21.48 -4.62 -2.12
N SER A 87 21.95 -4.39 -3.34
CA SER A 87 22.26 -3.04 -3.83
C SER A 87 21.09 -2.08 -3.61
N VAL A 88 21.39 -0.86 -3.20
CA VAL A 88 20.44 0.25 -3.12
C VAL A 88 19.94 0.55 -4.52
N GLY A 89 18.65 0.36 -4.78
CA GLY A 89 18.11 0.61 -6.11
C GLY A 89 17.89 2.10 -6.39
N TYR A 90 17.52 2.41 -7.63
CA TYR A 90 17.58 3.77 -8.17
C TYR A 90 16.69 4.77 -7.41
N ASP A 91 15.43 4.41 -7.13
CA ASP A 91 14.54 5.26 -6.33
C ASP A 91 14.84 5.21 -4.83
N GLU A 92 15.56 4.18 -4.37
CA GLU A 92 15.91 3.99 -2.96
C GLU A 92 17.07 4.93 -2.55
N SER A 93 18.04 5.14 -3.45
CA SER A 93 19.22 5.98 -3.19
C SER A 93 18.85 7.41 -2.82
N LEU A 94 17.86 7.99 -3.49
CA LEU A 94 17.36 9.33 -3.21
C LEU A 94 16.78 9.45 -1.80
N HIS A 95 16.01 8.44 -1.35
CA HIS A 95 15.48 8.42 0.00
C HIS A 95 16.58 8.36 1.07
N LEU A 96 17.58 7.52 0.81
CA LEU A 96 18.71 7.28 1.68
C LEU A 96 19.62 8.52 1.77
N PHE A 97 19.92 9.14 0.63
CA PHE A 97 20.80 10.30 0.54
C PHE A 97 20.23 11.52 1.29
N TYR A 98 18.97 11.88 1.07
CA TYR A 98 18.36 13.01 1.79
C TYR A 98 18.18 12.73 3.29
N ALA A 99 17.91 11.47 3.67
CA ALA A 99 17.88 11.10 5.08
C ALA A 99 19.26 11.23 5.73
N TYR A 100 20.33 10.86 5.01
CA TYR A 100 21.71 11.04 5.44
C TYR A 100 22.07 12.52 5.59
N GLN A 101 21.67 13.39 4.64
CA GLN A 101 21.89 14.83 4.77
C GLN A 101 21.22 15.42 6.02
N LEU A 102 19.98 15.00 6.29
CA LEU A 102 19.27 15.40 7.51
C LEU A 102 20.01 14.90 8.77
N PHE A 103 20.50 13.66 8.75
CA PHE A 103 21.28 13.07 9.85
C PHE A 103 22.60 13.82 10.10
N GLN A 104 23.32 14.21 9.04
CA GLN A 104 24.58 14.96 9.14
C GLN A 104 24.40 16.43 9.54
N GLY A 105 23.16 16.91 9.67
CA GLY A 105 22.88 18.31 10.01
C GLY A 105 23.07 19.27 8.83
N LEU A 106 23.14 18.77 7.60
CA LEU A 106 23.21 19.58 6.37
C LEU A 106 21.86 20.23 6.00
N GLY A 107 20.79 19.86 6.73
CA GLY A 107 19.42 20.32 6.50
C GLY A 107 18.64 19.39 5.57
N TYR A 108 17.32 19.58 5.55
CA TYR A 108 16.42 18.92 4.60
C TYR A 108 15.25 19.85 4.28
N GLU A 109 15.05 20.07 2.98
CA GLU A 109 13.92 20.81 2.46
C GLU A 109 12.99 19.86 1.74
N HIS A 110 11.72 19.84 2.15
CA HIS A 110 10.74 18.99 1.50
C HIS A 110 10.54 19.46 0.05
N THR A 111 10.77 18.53 -0.88
CA THR A 111 10.38 18.71 -2.28
C THR A 111 9.32 17.67 -2.66
N PRO A 112 8.27 18.04 -3.41
CA PRO A 112 7.24 17.10 -3.84
C PRO A 112 7.76 15.87 -4.62
N VAL A 113 8.91 16.02 -5.29
CA VAL A 113 9.60 14.94 -6.01
C VAL A 113 9.97 13.78 -5.06
N THR A 114 10.28 14.11 -3.81
CA THR A 114 10.76 13.16 -2.79
C THR A 114 9.64 12.49 -1.98
N HIS A 115 8.36 12.75 -2.32
CA HIS A 115 7.20 12.41 -1.49
C HIS A 115 7.24 13.06 -0.10
N GLY A 116 6.44 12.54 0.83
CA GLY A 116 6.27 13.13 2.15
C GLY A 116 7.52 12.97 3.06
N PRO A 117 7.72 13.91 4.01
CA PRO A 117 8.91 13.99 4.86
C PRO A 117 9.08 12.83 5.86
N PHE A 118 8.02 12.09 6.20
CA PHE A 118 8.01 11.12 7.31
C PHE A 118 9.15 10.09 7.23
N GLN A 119 9.37 9.52 6.04
CA GLN A 119 10.39 8.50 5.86
C GLN A 119 11.80 9.06 6.10
N PHE A 120 12.11 10.27 5.64
CA PHE A 120 13.43 10.89 5.82
C PHE A 120 13.75 11.10 7.30
N HIS A 121 12.80 11.64 8.06
CA HIS A 121 12.93 11.80 9.52
C HIS A 121 13.10 10.45 10.22
N GLY A 122 12.34 9.43 9.81
CA GLY A 122 12.42 8.09 10.36
C GLY A 122 13.77 7.42 10.10
N ILE A 123 14.29 7.51 8.88
CA ILE A 123 15.59 6.94 8.52
C ILE A 123 16.72 7.73 9.19
N ALA A 124 16.68 9.07 9.19
CA ALA A 124 17.68 9.89 9.86
C ALA A 124 17.78 9.59 11.36
N LEU A 125 16.65 9.35 12.04
CA LEU A 125 16.63 8.90 13.43
C LEU A 125 17.32 7.54 13.60
N LEU A 126 17.13 6.61 12.65
CA LEU A 126 17.77 5.30 12.70
C LEU A 126 19.27 5.39 12.41
N HIS A 127 19.70 6.25 11.50
CA HIS A 127 21.11 6.56 11.27
C HIS A 127 21.75 7.14 12.51
N PHE A 128 21.07 8.05 13.21
CA PHE A 128 21.53 8.60 14.49
C PHE A 128 21.72 7.52 15.57
N LEU A 129 20.83 6.51 15.62
CA LEU A 129 20.87 5.47 16.64
C LEU A 129 21.84 4.33 16.33
N PHE A 130 22.04 3.99 15.04
CA PHE A 130 22.69 2.75 14.62
C PHE A 130 23.74 2.91 13.50
N GLY A 131 23.97 4.13 13.00
CA GLY A 131 24.86 4.42 11.86
C GLY A 131 24.16 4.37 10.50
N ASP A 132 24.80 4.90 9.46
CA ASP A 132 24.28 5.08 8.10
C ASP A 132 24.64 3.92 7.16
N THR A 133 24.09 2.75 7.44
CA THR A 133 24.28 1.54 6.60
C THR A 133 23.04 1.25 5.75
N GLU A 134 23.17 0.41 4.74
CA GLU A 134 22.04 -0.08 3.94
C GLU A 134 21.04 -0.84 4.82
N TYR A 135 21.55 -1.59 5.80
CA TYR A 135 20.73 -2.32 6.77
C TYR A 135 19.87 -1.36 7.61
N THR A 136 20.48 -0.34 8.21
CA THR A 136 19.77 0.61 9.08
C THR A 136 18.78 1.46 8.30
N SER A 137 19.11 1.81 7.06
CA SER A 137 18.25 2.58 6.15
C SER A 137 16.94 1.86 5.81
N ARG A 138 16.97 0.54 5.64
CA ARG A 138 15.80 -0.29 5.32
C ARG A 138 15.02 -0.72 6.56
N MET A 139 15.57 -0.52 7.76
CA MET A 139 14.98 -1.01 9.01
C MET A 139 13.62 -0.39 9.28
N LEU A 140 13.39 0.88 8.88
CA LEU A 140 12.09 1.55 9.03
C LEU A 140 10.97 0.78 8.32
N SER A 141 11.16 0.45 7.04
CA SER A 141 10.22 -0.35 6.24
C SER A 141 9.99 -1.74 6.84
N ALA A 142 11.05 -2.38 7.34
CA ALA A 142 11.00 -3.71 7.93
C ALA A 142 10.16 -3.74 9.23
N ILE A 143 10.28 -2.69 10.06
CA ILE A 143 9.46 -2.51 11.26
C ILE A 143 7.98 -2.41 10.88
N PHE A 144 7.63 -1.48 9.97
CA PHE A 144 6.24 -1.28 9.56
C PHE A 144 5.65 -2.51 8.86
N GLY A 145 6.42 -3.17 7.99
CA GLY A 145 6.02 -4.42 7.35
C GLY A 145 5.76 -5.54 8.35
N SER A 146 6.57 -5.65 9.41
CA SER A 146 6.36 -6.62 10.49
C SER A 146 5.10 -6.30 11.30
N MET A 147 4.84 -5.02 11.56
CA MET A 147 3.63 -4.59 12.26
C MET A 147 2.36 -4.90 11.46
N VAL A 148 2.36 -4.69 10.13
CA VAL A 148 1.23 -5.00 9.23
C VAL A 148 0.77 -6.45 9.38
N VAL A 149 1.70 -7.40 9.52
CA VAL A 149 1.38 -8.83 9.70
C VAL A 149 0.57 -9.10 10.98
N LEU A 150 0.78 -8.32 12.03
CA LEU A 150 0.10 -8.47 13.32
C LEU A 150 -1.26 -7.75 13.38
N MET A 151 -1.49 -6.79 12.48
CA MET A 151 -2.70 -5.97 12.49
C MET A 151 -4.04 -6.71 12.34
N PRO A 152 -4.15 -7.85 11.62
CA PRO A 152 -5.40 -8.62 11.55
C PRO A 152 -5.97 -9.00 12.92
N TYR A 153 -5.12 -9.11 13.95
CA TYR A 153 -5.56 -9.33 15.33
C TYR A 153 -6.54 -8.25 15.81
N PHE A 154 -6.34 -6.99 15.41
CA PHE A 154 -7.23 -5.88 15.77
C PHE A 154 -8.57 -5.91 15.01
N LEU A 155 -8.77 -6.82 14.07
CA LEU A 155 -10.05 -7.07 13.39
C LEU A 155 -10.56 -8.50 13.60
N ARG A 156 -10.00 -9.27 14.55
CA ARG A 156 -10.34 -10.70 14.76
C ARG A 156 -11.82 -10.98 15.00
N ASP A 157 -12.55 -10.07 15.63
CA ASP A 157 -14.00 -10.17 15.88
C ASP A 157 -14.82 -10.07 14.59
N LYS A 158 -14.21 -9.52 13.52
CA LYS A 158 -14.81 -9.42 12.19
C LYS A 158 -14.25 -10.44 11.22
N LEU A 159 -12.95 -10.72 11.30
CA LEU A 159 -12.27 -11.72 10.48
C LEU A 159 -12.58 -13.16 10.91
N GLY A 160 -12.95 -13.36 12.17
CA GLY A 160 -13.02 -14.68 12.80
C GLY A 160 -11.63 -15.20 13.18
N SER A 161 -11.57 -16.15 14.11
CA SER A 161 -10.32 -16.72 14.60
C SER A 161 -9.43 -17.26 13.48
N TYR A 162 -9.96 -18.16 12.66
CA TYR A 162 -9.24 -18.72 11.51
C TYR A 162 -8.88 -17.66 10.47
N GLY A 163 -9.83 -16.79 10.10
CA GLY A 163 -9.59 -15.77 9.08
C GLY A 163 -8.48 -14.81 9.48
N SER A 164 -8.43 -14.44 10.76
CA SER A 164 -7.43 -13.54 11.29
C SER A 164 -6.00 -14.14 11.24
N VAL A 165 -5.83 -15.41 11.61
CA VAL A 165 -4.54 -16.13 11.52
C VAL A 165 -4.14 -16.36 10.06
N ILE A 166 -5.08 -16.75 9.20
CA ILE A 166 -4.82 -16.98 7.77
C ILE A 166 -4.39 -15.68 7.10
N THR A 167 -5.08 -14.56 7.34
CA THR A 167 -4.68 -13.25 6.83
C THR A 167 -3.27 -12.88 7.28
N SER A 168 -2.93 -13.08 8.55
CA SER A 168 -1.57 -12.82 9.04
C SER A 168 -0.53 -13.69 8.35
N ALA A 169 -0.80 -14.98 8.13
CA ALA A 169 0.10 -15.85 7.38
C ALA A 169 0.26 -15.38 5.92
N LEU A 170 -0.83 -15.01 5.25
CA LEU A 170 -0.79 -14.49 3.89
C LEU A 170 0.00 -13.18 3.78
N LEU A 171 -0.10 -12.27 4.77
CA LEU A 171 0.70 -11.04 4.81
C LEU A 171 2.19 -11.33 5.12
N ALA A 172 2.48 -12.35 5.94
CA ALA A 172 3.84 -12.72 6.29
C ALA A 172 4.60 -13.30 5.09
N PHE A 173 3.93 -14.12 4.28
CA PHE A 173 4.51 -14.88 3.16
C PHE A 173 4.07 -14.38 1.78
N SER A 174 3.44 -13.21 1.68
CA SER A 174 3.14 -12.59 0.39
C SER A 174 4.45 -12.10 -0.24
N PRO A 175 4.76 -12.49 -1.49
CA PRO A 175 5.96 -12.02 -2.19
C PRO A 175 6.05 -10.50 -2.24
N THR A 176 4.93 -9.83 -2.56
CA THR A 176 4.89 -8.37 -2.65
C THR A 176 5.11 -7.71 -1.29
N MET A 177 4.42 -8.20 -0.26
CA MET A 177 4.50 -7.63 1.10
C MET A 177 5.84 -7.87 1.77
N LEU A 178 6.49 -9.01 1.48
CA LEU A 178 7.81 -9.31 2.02
C LEU A 178 8.88 -8.49 1.30
N PHE A 179 8.88 -8.49 -0.03
CA PHE A 179 9.86 -7.76 -0.84
C PHE A 179 9.89 -6.27 -0.49
N TYR A 180 8.75 -5.58 -0.58
CA TYR A 180 8.70 -4.14 -0.34
C TYR A 180 8.82 -3.73 1.13
N SER A 181 8.72 -4.68 2.07
CA SER A 181 9.06 -4.40 3.47
C SER A 181 10.56 -4.40 3.74
N ARG A 182 11.37 -4.91 2.80
CA ARG A 182 12.83 -4.96 2.89
C ARG A 182 13.50 -3.84 2.08
N TYR A 183 12.72 -2.87 1.61
CA TYR A 183 13.16 -1.83 0.69
C TYR A 183 12.76 -0.46 1.26
N ALA A 184 13.67 0.52 1.26
CA ALA A 184 13.47 1.84 1.90
C ALA A 184 12.56 2.75 1.05
N ARG A 185 11.26 2.41 1.05
CA ARG A 185 10.20 3.04 0.26
C ARG A 185 8.97 3.35 1.11
N ASN A 186 8.30 4.43 0.73
CA ASN A 186 7.12 4.95 1.44
C ASN A 186 5.92 3.98 1.40
N ASP A 187 5.87 3.05 0.43
CA ASP A 187 4.69 2.22 0.16
C ASP A 187 4.32 1.28 1.32
N MET A 188 5.29 0.63 1.96
CA MET A 188 5.01 -0.27 3.09
C MET A 188 4.50 0.49 4.32
N ILE A 189 5.01 1.71 4.53
CA ILE A 189 4.57 2.60 5.61
C ILE A 189 3.12 3.04 5.32
N MET A 190 2.80 3.37 4.07
CA MET A 190 1.43 3.70 3.64
C MET A 190 0.44 2.55 3.83
N VAL A 191 0.85 1.31 3.58
CA VAL A 191 0.04 0.11 3.85
C VAL A 191 -0.32 0.04 5.34
N PHE A 192 0.64 0.30 6.22
CA PHE A 192 0.39 0.34 7.67
C PHE A 192 -0.60 1.45 8.04
N TRP A 193 -0.40 2.69 7.57
CA TRP A 193 -1.31 3.79 7.87
C TRP A 193 -2.74 3.52 7.38
N THR A 194 -2.87 3.01 6.16
CA THR A 194 -4.16 2.64 5.57
C THR A 194 -4.85 1.58 6.41
N PHE A 195 -4.13 0.53 6.78
CA PHE A 195 -4.70 -0.53 7.60
C PHE A 195 -5.08 -0.01 9.00
N ALA A 196 -4.28 0.88 9.61
CA ALA A 196 -4.54 1.47 10.91
C ALA A 196 -5.80 2.34 10.90
N ILE A 197 -5.99 3.15 9.87
CA ILE A 197 -7.21 3.94 9.65
C ILE A 197 -8.43 3.02 9.53
N ILE A 198 -8.31 1.91 8.80
CA ILE A 198 -9.41 0.95 8.64
C ILE A 198 -9.74 0.21 9.94
N VAL A 199 -8.72 -0.14 10.74
CA VAL A 199 -8.92 -0.67 12.09
C VAL A 199 -9.67 0.34 12.95
N CYS A 200 -9.22 1.60 13.01
CA CYS A 200 -9.87 2.65 13.78
C CYS A 200 -11.30 2.94 13.30
N PHE A 201 -11.53 2.95 11.98
CA PHE A 201 -12.83 3.10 11.37
C PHE A 201 -13.82 2.06 11.90
N TRP A 202 -13.48 0.77 11.76
CA TRP A 202 -14.35 -0.31 12.20
C TRP A 202 -14.55 -0.35 13.71
N ARG A 203 -13.49 -0.07 14.48
CA ARG A 203 -13.59 0.03 15.95
C ARG A 203 -14.45 1.20 16.41
N TYR A 204 -14.44 2.31 15.68
CA TYR A 204 -15.34 3.43 15.92
C TYR A 204 -16.78 3.08 15.60
N LEU A 205 -17.04 2.41 14.47
CA LEU A 205 -18.38 1.95 14.12
C LEU A 205 -18.98 1.02 15.17
N ASP A 206 -18.17 0.16 15.79
CA ASP A 206 -18.64 -0.78 16.83
C ASP A 206 -18.88 -0.09 18.18
N CYS A 207 -17.91 0.67 18.68
CA CYS A 207 -17.94 1.17 20.05
C CYS A 207 -18.38 2.64 20.20
N GLY A 208 -18.33 3.44 19.13
CA GLY A 208 -18.64 4.88 19.16
C GLY A 208 -17.70 5.73 20.02
N LYS A 209 -16.53 5.22 20.42
CA LYS A 209 -15.59 5.92 21.32
C LYS A 209 -14.72 6.92 20.56
N SER A 210 -14.63 8.16 21.05
CA SER A 210 -13.85 9.25 20.43
C SER A 210 -12.36 8.97 20.30
N ARG A 211 -11.79 8.07 21.13
CA ARG A 211 -10.37 7.69 21.03
C ARG A 211 -9.97 7.21 19.63
N TYR A 212 -10.87 6.54 18.91
CA TYR A 212 -10.59 6.06 17.57
C TYR A 212 -10.60 7.18 16.54
N LEU A 213 -11.34 8.26 16.79
CA LEU A 213 -11.28 9.49 15.98
C LEU A 213 -9.93 10.19 16.18
N TYR A 214 -9.43 10.27 17.42
CA TYR A 214 -8.10 10.82 17.71
C TYR A 214 -6.98 10.00 17.06
N MET A 215 -7.03 8.67 17.17
CA MET A 215 -6.07 7.79 16.51
C MET A 215 -6.13 7.91 14.98
N THR A 216 -7.34 8.03 14.40
CA THR A 216 -7.51 8.25 12.97
C THR A 216 -6.87 9.58 12.55
N SER A 217 -7.02 10.65 13.33
CA SER A 217 -6.37 11.94 13.04
C SER A 217 -4.84 11.84 13.05
N ILE A 218 -4.25 11.07 13.97
CA ILE A 218 -2.81 10.83 14.02
C ILE A 218 -2.35 10.06 12.77
N PHE A 219 -2.98 8.91 12.47
CA PHE A 219 -2.59 8.10 11.33
C PHE A 219 -2.82 8.79 9.99
N LEU A 220 -3.89 9.59 9.88
CA LEU A 220 -4.16 10.37 8.67
C LEU A 220 -3.09 11.45 8.47
N SER A 221 -2.66 12.12 9.54
CA SER A 221 -1.57 13.10 9.49
C SER A 221 -0.26 12.47 9.02
N LEU A 222 0.10 11.32 9.60
CA LEU A 222 1.29 10.55 9.20
C LEU A 222 1.19 10.02 7.77
N ALA A 223 0.01 9.61 7.31
CA ALA A 223 -0.23 9.19 5.93
C ALA A 223 0.03 10.34 4.95
N PHE A 224 -0.51 11.54 5.22
CA PHE A 224 -0.21 12.74 4.43
C PHE A 224 1.27 13.09 4.44
N ALA A 225 1.94 12.95 5.59
CA ALA A 225 3.38 13.16 5.69
C ALA A 225 4.22 12.04 5.06
N THR A 226 3.62 10.95 4.56
CA THR A 226 4.33 9.83 3.94
C THR A 226 4.20 9.86 2.42
N LYS A 227 2.97 9.89 1.87
CA LYS A 227 2.75 9.81 0.42
C LYS A 227 1.39 10.31 -0.04
N GLU A 228 1.35 10.83 -1.27
CA GLU A 228 0.16 11.34 -1.97
C GLU A 228 -0.88 10.26 -2.24
N THR A 229 -0.50 8.97 -2.23
CA THR A 229 -1.46 7.85 -2.28
C THR A 229 -2.53 7.91 -1.18
N THR A 230 -2.31 8.70 -0.11
CA THR A 230 -3.34 9.07 0.88
C THR A 230 -4.62 9.62 0.23
N PHE A 231 -4.53 10.39 -0.87
CA PHE A 231 -5.70 10.89 -1.60
C PHE A 231 -6.53 9.76 -2.21
N ILE A 232 -5.89 8.70 -2.71
CA ILE A 232 -6.57 7.49 -3.22
C ILE A 232 -7.27 6.77 -2.06
N VAL A 233 -6.59 6.60 -0.92
CA VAL A 233 -7.18 6.00 0.29
C VAL A 233 -8.43 6.77 0.75
N LEU A 234 -8.36 8.11 0.76
CA LEU A 234 -9.49 8.97 1.07
C LEU A 234 -10.63 8.84 0.06
N ALA A 235 -10.33 8.72 -1.23
CA ALA A 235 -11.35 8.49 -2.25
C ALA A 235 -12.08 7.15 -2.04
N ILE A 236 -11.35 6.08 -1.69
CA ILE A 236 -11.95 4.76 -1.44
C ILE A 236 -12.79 4.76 -0.16
N VAL A 237 -12.20 5.16 0.98
CA VAL A 237 -12.93 5.16 2.25
C VAL A 237 -14.06 6.19 2.23
N GLY A 238 -13.82 7.36 1.64
CA GLY A 238 -14.79 8.44 1.48
C GLY A 238 -15.99 8.04 0.61
N SER A 239 -15.77 7.41 -0.54
CA SER A 239 -16.87 6.92 -1.39
C SER A 239 -17.72 5.84 -0.71
N TYR A 240 -17.11 4.91 0.02
CA TYR A 240 -17.84 3.95 0.85
C TYR A 240 -18.71 4.66 1.92
N LEU A 241 -18.14 5.65 2.58
CA LEU A 241 -18.84 6.42 3.62
C LEU A 241 -19.95 7.28 3.05
N LEU A 242 -19.78 7.88 1.87
CA LEU A 242 -20.83 8.62 1.16
C LEU A 242 -22.03 7.71 0.87
N ILE A 243 -21.78 6.48 0.41
CA ILE A 243 -22.84 5.50 0.16
C ILE A 243 -23.53 5.08 1.46
N THR A 244 -22.75 4.67 2.47
CA THR A 244 -23.30 4.10 3.71
C THR A 244 -23.95 5.13 4.64
N SER A 245 -23.53 6.40 4.57
CA SER A 245 -24.13 7.52 5.32
C SER A 245 -25.15 8.32 4.50
N SER A 246 -25.57 7.85 3.33
CA SER A 246 -26.61 8.46 2.49
C SER A 246 -27.91 8.77 3.24
N THR A 247 -28.26 7.93 4.22
CA THR A 247 -29.40 8.15 5.12
C THR A 247 -29.26 9.34 6.07
N ASP A 248 -28.05 9.88 6.24
CA ASP A 248 -27.77 11.07 7.03
C ASP A 248 -27.68 12.33 6.17
N TRP A 249 -26.80 12.32 5.15
CA TRP A 249 -26.47 13.54 4.41
C TRP A 249 -27.54 13.92 3.38
N ILE A 250 -28.20 12.96 2.72
CA ILE A 250 -29.26 13.28 1.73
C ILE A 250 -30.42 14.02 2.42
N PRO A 251 -30.99 13.54 3.54
CA PRO A 251 -32.05 14.27 4.21
C PRO A 251 -31.59 15.59 4.83
N TRP A 252 -30.34 15.67 5.29
CA TRP A 252 -29.75 16.91 5.81
C TRP A 252 -29.65 18.00 4.73
N ILE A 253 -29.12 17.67 3.54
CA ILE A 253 -29.01 18.60 2.40
C ILE A 253 -30.39 19.01 1.90
N LEU A 254 -31.28 18.03 1.67
CA LEU A 254 -32.63 18.29 1.16
C LEU A 254 -33.58 18.87 2.23
N ARG A 255 -33.09 19.09 3.46
CA ARG A 255 -33.87 19.52 4.64
C ARG A 255 -35.12 18.64 4.88
N LYS A 256 -35.10 17.39 4.41
CA LYS A 256 -36.18 16.43 4.56
C LYS A 256 -36.22 15.96 6.01
N ARG A 257 -37.43 15.89 6.58
CA ARG A 257 -37.60 15.29 7.91
C ARG A 257 -37.52 13.78 7.79
N VAL A 258 -36.82 13.15 8.73
CA VAL A 258 -36.68 11.69 8.78
C VAL A 258 -37.44 11.19 10.01
N PHE A 259 -38.18 10.10 9.83
CA PHE A 259 -38.83 9.37 10.91
C PHE A 259 -37.79 8.49 11.60
N ILE A 260 -37.48 8.78 12.86
CA ILE A 260 -36.49 8.00 13.62
C ILE A 260 -37.24 6.90 14.35
N ASN A 261 -37.11 5.65 13.90
CA ASN A 261 -37.61 4.51 14.67
C ASN A 261 -36.85 4.42 16.01
N GLU A 262 -37.47 4.85 17.10
CA GLU A 262 -36.90 4.87 18.45
C GLU A 262 -36.82 3.49 19.12
N GLY A 263 -37.06 2.40 18.39
CA GLY A 263 -37.05 1.03 18.89
C GLY A 263 -35.70 0.47 19.37
N SER A 264 -34.68 1.31 19.61
CA SER A 264 -33.39 0.90 20.18
C SER A 264 -33.05 1.53 21.54
N PHE A 265 -33.93 2.38 22.09
CA PHE A 265 -33.83 2.80 23.49
C PHE A 265 -34.79 1.97 24.34
N ASN A 266 -34.30 0.83 24.81
CA ASN A 266 -34.86 0.00 25.90
C ASN A 266 -36.35 -0.42 25.81
N LYS A 267 -36.57 -1.69 25.47
CA LYS A 267 -37.82 -2.40 25.75
C LYS A 267 -38.14 -2.34 27.25
N CYS A 268 -39.23 -1.65 27.61
CA CYS A 268 -40.35 -2.18 28.42
C CYS A 268 -41.39 -1.06 28.59
N ASN A 269 -42.20 -0.87 27.54
CA ASN A 269 -43.63 -0.57 27.55
C ASN A 269 -43.98 -0.05 26.14
N ASP A 270 -45.03 -0.61 25.54
CA ASP A 270 -45.60 -0.15 24.28
C ASP A 270 -46.04 1.32 24.42
N GLU A 271 -45.27 2.27 23.89
CA GLU A 271 -45.64 3.70 23.90
C GLU A 271 -46.15 4.14 22.53
N ALA A 272 -47.39 3.76 22.23
CA ALA A 272 -48.18 4.22 21.10
C ALA A 272 -48.73 5.65 21.24
N TYR A 273 -48.46 6.36 22.35
CA TYR A 273 -49.01 7.68 22.64
C TYR A 273 -47.93 8.63 23.19
N ARG A 274 -47.64 9.71 22.46
CA ARG A 274 -46.76 10.79 22.95
C ARG A 274 -47.41 12.15 22.73
N TYR A 275 -47.37 12.99 23.76
CA TYR A 275 -47.89 14.35 23.72
C TYR A 275 -46.78 15.34 23.30
N SER A 276 -47.09 16.26 22.39
CA SER A 276 -46.26 17.41 22.04
C SER A 276 -47.05 18.69 22.29
N GLU A 277 -46.46 19.66 23.00
CA GLU A 277 -47.10 20.95 23.33
C GLU A 277 -47.69 21.67 22.11
N ASN A 278 -47.11 21.46 20.91
CA ASN A 278 -47.56 22.11 19.68
C ASN A 278 -48.51 21.28 18.81
N ARG A 279 -48.72 19.98 19.10
CA ARG A 279 -49.48 19.08 18.20
C ARG A 279 -50.42 18.09 18.90
N GLY A 280 -50.49 18.10 20.23
CA GLY A 280 -51.27 17.14 20.98
C GLY A 280 -50.67 15.73 20.95
N PHE A 281 -51.51 14.73 21.19
CA PHE A 281 -51.12 13.31 21.16
C PHE A 281 -50.98 12.81 19.71
N TYR A 282 -49.87 12.16 19.39
CA TYR A 282 -49.65 11.54 18.07
C TYR A 282 -49.06 10.13 18.20
N TYR A 283 -49.31 9.32 17.16
CA TYR A 283 -48.89 7.92 17.04
C TYR A 283 -47.62 7.82 16.17
N GLY A 284 -46.58 7.13 16.65
CA GLY A 284 -45.33 6.88 15.89
C GLY A 284 -44.21 7.91 16.10
N SER A 285 -43.05 7.67 15.48
CA SER A 285 -41.84 8.50 15.67
C SER A 285 -42.01 9.93 15.15
N LEU A 286 -41.58 10.94 15.92
CA LEU A 286 -41.57 12.32 15.44
C LEU A 286 -40.63 12.48 14.23
N PRO A 287 -41.08 13.13 13.15
CA PRO A 287 -40.19 13.51 12.06
C PRO A 287 -39.20 14.57 12.56
N ARG A 288 -37.94 14.19 12.77
CA ARG A 288 -36.86 15.10 13.17
C ARG A 288 -36.08 15.59 11.94
N LYS A 289 -35.67 16.85 11.97
CA LYS A 289 -34.67 17.36 11.02
C LYS A 289 -33.32 16.74 11.38
N LYS A 290 -32.62 16.17 10.40
CA LYS A 290 -31.23 15.75 10.58
C LYS A 290 -30.36 17.00 10.78
N THR A 291 -29.51 16.97 11.79
CA THR A 291 -28.46 17.96 12.05
C THR A 291 -27.13 17.22 12.13
N LEU A 292 -26.00 17.89 11.90
CA LEU A 292 -24.67 17.26 11.93
C LEU A 292 -24.39 16.53 13.26
N LYS A 293 -24.93 17.04 14.38
CA LYS A 293 -24.85 16.40 15.70
C LYS A 293 -25.53 15.02 15.79
N ASN A 294 -26.51 14.76 14.92
CA ASN A 294 -27.35 13.57 14.90
C ASN A 294 -27.02 12.61 13.75
N PHE A 295 -25.83 12.76 13.15
CA PHE A 295 -25.35 11.84 12.11
C PHE A 295 -25.02 10.47 12.71
N SER A 296 -25.14 9.42 11.90
CA SER A 296 -24.69 8.08 12.29
C SER A 296 -23.18 8.06 12.52
N ARG A 297 -22.67 6.97 13.11
CA ARG A 297 -21.22 6.78 13.30
C ARG A 297 -20.47 6.84 11.96
N SER A 298 -21.01 6.26 10.88
CA SER A 298 -20.43 6.37 9.54
C SER A 298 -20.41 7.83 9.06
N GLY A 299 -21.50 8.57 9.24
CA GLY A 299 -21.58 9.99 8.90
C GLY A 299 -20.58 10.85 9.68
N ILE A 300 -20.40 10.59 10.98
CA ILE A 300 -19.41 11.31 11.80
C ILE A 300 -17.98 11.02 11.34
N PHE A 301 -17.67 9.76 11.04
CA PHE A 301 -16.34 9.39 10.55
C PHE A 301 -16.06 10.02 9.17
N MET A 302 -17.07 10.09 8.30
CA MET A 302 -17.00 10.82 7.03
C MET A 302 -16.70 12.30 7.23
N ILE A 303 -17.43 12.97 8.14
CA ILE A 303 -17.19 14.39 8.43
C ILE A 303 -15.79 14.61 8.97
N LEU A 304 -15.29 13.72 9.85
CA LEU A 304 -13.91 13.80 10.35
C LEU A 304 -12.90 13.73 9.20
N LEU A 305 -12.94 12.66 8.39
CA LEU A 305 -11.99 12.48 7.29
C LEU A 305 -12.03 13.64 6.32
N PHE A 306 -13.24 14.06 5.93
CA PHE A 306 -13.43 15.17 5.00
C PHE A 306 -12.91 16.48 5.58
N SER A 307 -13.35 16.87 6.77
CA SER A 307 -12.94 18.16 7.36
C SER A 307 -11.41 18.26 7.53
N LEU A 308 -10.73 17.21 8.01
CA LEU A 308 -9.26 17.27 8.17
C LEU A 308 -8.49 17.26 6.85
N SER A 309 -9.05 16.64 5.79
CA SER A 309 -8.34 16.45 4.52
C SER A 309 -8.59 17.58 3.52
N VAL A 310 -9.73 18.28 3.60
CA VAL A 310 -10.11 19.31 2.62
C VAL A 310 -9.02 20.39 2.42
N PRO A 311 -8.37 20.91 3.47
CA PRO A 311 -7.27 21.86 3.27
C PRO A 311 -6.07 21.26 2.54
N GLN A 312 -5.78 19.97 2.74
CA GLN A 312 -4.72 19.24 2.03
C GLN A 312 -5.09 18.95 0.56
N MET A 313 -6.36 19.12 0.20
CA MET A 313 -6.86 18.95 -1.17
C MET A 313 -6.94 20.27 -1.93
N SER A 314 -6.38 21.37 -1.40
CA SER A 314 -6.54 22.71 -2.00
C SER A 314 -6.04 22.77 -3.43
N ALA A 315 -4.93 22.09 -3.75
CA ALA A 315 -4.37 22.07 -5.09
C ALA A 315 -5.22 21.27 -6.09
N ALA A 316 -6.27 20.52 -5.67
CA ALA A 316 -7.16 19.81 -6.59
C ALA A 316 -7.86 20.75 -7.60
N ILE A 317 -7.97 22.05 -7.27
CA ILE A 317 -8.51 23.05 -8.20
C ILE A 317 -7.65 23.23 -9.46
N SER A 318 -6.35 22.89 -9.39
CA SER A 318 -5.44 23.00 -10.53
C SER A 318 -5.82 22.05 -11.68
N LEU A 319 -6.64 21.02 -11.40
CA LEU A 319 -7.22 20.15 -12.43
C LEU A 319 -8.00 20.90 -13.51
N ILE A 320 -8.53 22.09 -13.20
CA ILE A 320 -9.18 22.95 -14.20
C ILE A 320 -8.19 23.40 -15.29
N GLN A 321 -6.90 23.57 -14.94
CA GLN A 321 -5.86 24.03 -15.85
C GLN A 321 -5.07 22.91 -16.53
N ILE A 322 -5.01 21.73 -15.89
CA ILE A 322 -4.22 20.58 -16.34
C ILE A 322 -5.10 19.58 -17.12
N GLY A 323 -6.33 19.33 -16.67
CA GLY A 323 -7.12 18.19 -17.15
C GLY A 323 -7.90 18.42 -18.45
N THR A 324 -8.09 17.34 -19.20
CA THR A 324 -9.17 17.20 -20.19
C THR A 324 -10.27 16.32 -19.60
N PHE A 325 -11.51 16.81 -19.57
CA PHE A 325 -12.64 16.06 -19.00
C PHE A 325 -13.44 15.36 -20.11
N PRO A 326 -13.83 14.09 -19.92
CA PRO A 326 -14.51 13.30 -20.96
C PRO A 326 -15.99 13.68 -21.20
N ILE A 327 -16.50 14.74 -20.57
CA ILE A 327 -17.89 15.21 -20.70
C ILE A 327 -17.91 16.49 -21.55
N PRO A 328 -18.49 16.49 -22.77
CA PRO A 328 -18.37 17.61 -23.73
C PRO A 328 -18.81 18.98 -23.20
N VAL A 329 -19.90 19.04 -22.42
CA VAL A 329 -20.40 20.30 -21.87
C VAL A 329 -19.48 20.83 -20.77
N LEU A 330 -18.97 19.92 -19.94
CA LEU A 330 -18.05 20.27 -18.86
C LEU A 330 -16.68 20.65 -19.43
N SER A 331 -16.23 20.00 -20.51
CA SER A 331 -14.98 20.32 -21.17
C SER A 331 -14.98 21.72 -21.77
N THR A 332 -16.08 22.15 -22.41
CA THR A 332 -16.16 23.52 -22.97
C THR A 332 -16.12 24.59 -21.88
N LEU A 333 -16.88 24.40 -20.79
CA LEU A 333 -16.86 25.32 -19.66
C LEU A 333 -15.47 25.38 -19.01
N LEU A 334 -14.85 24.22 -18.81
CA LEU A 334 -13.52 24.14 -18.21
C LEU A 334 -12.45 24.76 -19.10
N GLN A 335 -12.54 24.55 -20.41
CA GLN A 335 -11.66 25.18 -21.39
C GLN A 335 -11.78 26.70 -21.33
N PHE A 336 -13.00 27.25 -21.34
CA PHE A 336 -13.20 28.69 -21.16
C PHE A 336 -12.57 29.20 -19.86
N THR A 337 -12.79 28.51 -18.73
CA THR A 337 -12.20 28.92 -17.45
C THR A 337 -10.67 28.81 -17.45
N ARG A 338 -10.12 27.78 -18.09
CA ARG A 338 -8.68 27.56 -18.22
C ARG A 338 -8.04 28.68 -19.03
N ASP A 339 -8.61 28.97 -20.19
CA ASP A 339 -8.10 30.00 -21.11
C ASP A 339 -8.17 31.37 -20.42
N PHE A 340 -9.29 31.68 -19.73
CA PHE A 340 -9.41 32.88 -18.90
C PHE A 340 -8.33 32.99 -17.81
N LEU A 341 -8.02 31.88 -17.11
CA LEU A 341 -6.97 31.88 -16.08
C LEU A 341 -5.58 32.13 -16.68
N TYR A 342 -5.25 31.49 -17.81
CA TYR A 342 -3.99 31.71 -18.50
C TYR A 342 -3.87 33.14 -19.04
N GLU A 343 -4.90 33.68 -19.69
CA GLU A 343 -4.95 35.07 -20.17
C GLU A 343 -4.83 36.07 -19.03
N SER A 344 -5.40 35.75 -17.86
CA SER A 344 -5.28 36.57 -16.66
C SER A 344 -3.90 36.49 -15.99
N GLY A 345 -2.99 35.66 -16.51
CA GLY A 345 -1.66 35.41 -15.97
C GLY A 345 -1.69 34.61 -14.66
N ILE A 346 -2.64 33.70 -14.48
CA ILE A 346 -2.79 32.87 -13.28
C ILE A 346 -2.40 31.43 -13.63
N ILE A 347 -1.44 30.88 -12.89
CA ILE A 347 -1.03 29.47 -13.00
C ILE A 347 -1.12 28.84 -11.60
N LEU A 348 -1.98 27.83 -11.42
CA LEU A 348 -2.22 27.21 -10.11
C LEU A 348 -1.27 26.05 -9.83
N ALA A 349 -0.72 25.41 -10.88
CA ALA A 349 0.30 24.39 -10.76
C ALA A 349 1.21 24.46 -12.00
N ASN A 350 2.48 24.78 -11.78
CA ASN A 350 3.48 24.94 -12.82
C ASN A 350 4.00 23.58 -13.33
N THR A 351 4.35 23.50 -14.62
CA THR A 351 4.92 22.32 -15.30
C THR A 351 6.41 22.42 -15.58
N SER A 352 7.03 23.60 -15.46
CA SER A 352 8.39 23.88 -15.96
C SER A 352 9.44 24.13 -14.86
N ALA A 353 9.09 23.86 -13.60
CA ALA A 353 9.84 24.10 -12.35
C ALA A 353 9.59 25.45 -11.63
N PRO A 354 9.45 25.47 -10.29
CA PRO A 354 9.23 24.31 -9.41
C PRO A 354 7.88 23.65 -9.71
N GLU A 355 7.89 22.36 -10.04
CA GLU A 355 6.69 21.66 -10.51
C GLU A 355 5.61 21.61 -9.43
N GLY A 356 4.36 21.85 -9.81
CA GLY A 356 3.23 21.89 -8.89
C GLY A 356 3.10 23.18 -8.07
N TYR A 357 4.05 24.13 -8.17
CA TYR A 357 3.98 25.42 -7.49
C TYR A 357 3.00 26.39 -8.18
N PRO A 358 2.20 27.17 -7.44
CA PRO A 358 1.35 28.21 -8.03
C PRO A 358 2.21 29.41 -8.46
N SER A 359 2.08 29.82 -9.72
CA SER A 359 2.89 30.85 -10.38
C SER A 359 2.03 31.79 -11.24
N GLY A 360 2.60 32.33 -12.32
CA GLY A 360 1.94 33.28 -13.23
C GLY A 360 2.57 34.67 -13.15
N GLN A 361 1.78 35.69 -13.47
CA GLN A 361 2.24 37.07 -13.49
C GLN A 361 2.67 37.53 -12.09
N ILE A 362 3.89 38.06 -12.01
CA ILE A 362 4.45 38.67 -10.79
C ILE A 362 3.68 39.96 -10.51
N ILE A 363 3.24 40.13 -9.27
CA ILE A 363 2.57 41.35 -8.82
C ILE A 363 3.59 42.25 -8.12
N PHE A 364 4.36 41.68 -7.17
CA PHE A 364 5.43 42.34 -6.45
C PHE A 364 6.36 41.30 -5.83
N ASP A 365 7.55 41.73 -5.42
CA ASP A 365 8.53 40.88 -4.75
C ASP A 365 8.62 41.24 -3.26
N ILE A 366 8.73 40.23 -2.41
CA ILE A 366 9.03 40.40 -0.98
C ILE A 366 10.38 39.72 -0.73
N TYR A 367 11.43 40.53 -0.55
CA TYR A 367 12.82 40.03 -0.50
C TYR A 367 13.11 39.14 -1.72
N ASP A 368 13.50 37.87 -1.50
CA ASP A 368 13.79 36.91 -2.56
C ASP A 368 12.56 36.10 -3.03
N THR A 369 11.36 36.41 -2.52
CA THR A 369 10.12 35.69 -2.87
C THR A 369 9.25 36.48 -3.85
N GLN A 370 9.09 35.95 -5.06
CA GLN A 370 8.20 36.51 -6.06
C GLN A 370 6.73 36.20 -5.74
N VAL A 371 5.92 37.23 -5.49
CA VAL A 371 4.49 37.09 -5.23
C VAL A 371 3.73 37.15 -6.56
N THR A 372 3.29 35.98 -7.01
CA THR A 372 2.53 35.83 -8.26
C THR A 372 1.02 35.85 -8.03
N LYS A 373 0.24 36.15 -9.08
CA LYS A 373 -1.23 36.05 -9.04
C LYS A 373 -1.72 34.66 -8.62
N GLY A 374 -1.10 33.60 -9.12
CA GLY A 374 -1.44 32.22 -8.74
C GLY A 374 -1.21 31.95 -7.27
N LEU A 375 -0.09 32.42 -6.70
CA LEU A 375 0.21 32.26 -5.29
C LEU A 375 -0.84 32.94 -4.39
N ILE A 376 -1.29 34.15 -4.72
CA ILE A 376 -2.34 34.84 -3.95
C ILE A 376 -3.65 34.05 -3.97
N ILE A 377 -4.08 33.57 -5.14
CA ILE A 377 -5.30 32.78 -5.27
C ILE A 377 -5.18 31.47 -4.48
N ALA A 378 -4.02 30.81 -4.55
CA ALA A 378 -3.74 29.61 -3.78
C ALA A 378 -3.88 29.85 -2.27
N LEU A 379 -3.28 30.93 -1.75
CA LEU A 379 -3.36 31.30 -0.32
C LEU A 379 -4.80 31.62 0.11
N MET A 380 -5.55 32.39 -0.69
CA MET A 380 -6.96 32.69 -0.43
C MET A 380 -7.82 31.42 -0.40
N LEU A 381 -7.58 30.50 -1.34
CA LEU A 381 -8.30 29.24 -1.41
C LEU A 381 -7.98 28.36 -0.19
N VAL A 382 -6.71 28.20 0.15
CA VAL A 382 -6.27 27.45 1.34
C VAL A 382 -6.92 28.02 2.60
N ALA A 383 -6.89 29.35 2.79
CA ALA A 383 -7.52 30.00 3.93
C ALA A 383 -9.04 29.74 3.99
N THR A 384 -9.70 29.80 2.83
CA THR A 384 -11.14 29.52 2.70
C THR A 384 -11.47 28.07 3.04
N LEU A 385 -10.66 27.11 2.57
CA LEU A 385 -10.84 25.69 2.85
C LEU A 385 -10.54 25.34 4.31
N ILE A 386 -9.56 25.99 4.94
CA ILE A 386 -9.30 25.87 6.38
C ILE A 386 -10.49 26.39 7.18
N TRP A 387 -11.01 27.57 6.82
CA TRP A 387 -12.20 28.13 7.47
C TRP A 387 -13.41 27.20 7.32
N PHE A 388 -13.65 26.70 6.11
CA PHE A 388 -14.75 25.77 5.82
C PHE A 388 -14.59 24.46 6.60
N SER A 389 -13.37 23.90 6.65
CA SER A 389 -13.03 22.73 7.46
C SER A 389 -13.37 22.95 8.93
N ALA A 390 -12.97 24.09 9.50
CA ALA A 390 -13.23 24.43 10.90
C ALA A 390 -14.72 24.64 11.19
N ALA A 391 -15.42 25.37 10.31
CA ALA A 391 -16.86 25.58 10.43
C ALA A 391 -17.63 24.26 10.36
N PHE A 392 -17.31 23.41 9.38
CA PHE A 392 -17.99 22.14 9.16
C PHE A 392 -17.68 21.11 10.26
N GLY A 393 -16.42 21.01 10.67
CA GLY A 393 -15.97 20.09 11.71
C GLY A 393 -16.51 20.42 13.10
N THR A 394 -16.48 21.70 13.49
CA THR A 394 -17.00 22.12 14.81
C THR A 394 -18.52 22.04 14.92
N ALA A 395 -19.24 22.02 13.80
CA ALA A 395 -20.71 21.98 13.77
C ALA A 395 -21.31 20.65 14.31
N TRP A 396 -20.58 19.53 14.24
CA TRP A 396 -21.03 18.27 14.85
C TRP A 396 -20.60 18.16 16.33
N ASN A 397 -19.31 18.32 16.64
CA ASN A 397 -18.78 18.26 18.00
C ASN A 397 -17.49 19.07 18.12
N LYS A 398 -17.63 20.30 18.61
CA LYS A 398 -16.53 21.26 18.79
C LYS A 398 -15.34 20.69 19.54
N MET A 399 -15.54 20.07 20.71
CA MET A 399 -14.43 19.63 21.56
C MET A 399 -13.69 18.42 21.00
N VAL A 400 -14.41 17.46 20.42
CA VAL A 400 -13.77 16.29 19.80
C VAL A 400 -13.03 16.72 18.54
N TRP A 401 -13.65 17.55 17.70
CA TRP A 401 -13.03 17.98 16.45
C TRP A 401 -11.78 18.84 16.68
N ILE A 402 -11.80 19.79 17.62
CA ILE A 402 -10.60 20.60 17.94
C ILE A 402 -9.43 19.72 18.36
N LYS A 403 -9.67 18.69 19.20
CA LYS A 403 -8.62 17.74 19.61
C LYS A 403 -8.09 16.94 18.41
N CYS A 404 -8.97 16.48 17.52
CA CYS A 404 -8.61 15.81 16.27
C CYS A 404 -7.75 16.72 15.37
N ALA A 405 -8.18 17.97 15.16
CA ALA A 405 -7.48 18.95 14.33
C ALA A 405 -6.10 19.31 14.91
N LEU A 406 -6.02 19.53 16.23
CA LEU A 406 -4.74 19.78 16.90
C LEU A 406 -3.78 18.61 16.73
N LEU A 407 -4.22 17.37 16.94
CA LEU A 407 -3.39 16.18 16.73
C LEU A 407 -2.95 16.06 15.26
N PHE A 408 -3.85 16.32 14.32
CA PHE A 408 -3.55 16.22 12.90
C PHE A 408 -2.52 17.27 12.45
N TYR A 409 -2.80 18.55 12.68
CA TYR A 409 -1.96 19.64 12.17
C TYR A 409 -0.66 19.79 12.95
N SER A 410 -0.61 19.47 14.25
CA SER A 410 0.66 19.53 14.99
C SER A 410 1.68 18.54 14.44
N ILE A 411 1.29 17.28 14.25
CA ILE A 411 2.15 16.24 13.67
C ILE A 411 2.55 16.62 12.25
N TRP A 412 1.59 17.05 11.43
CA TRP A 412 1.83 17.41 10.04
C TRP A 412 2.80 18.58 9.93
N ILE A 413 2.60 19.66 10.70
CA ILE A 413 3.48 20.83 10.71
C ILE A 413 4.89 20.43 11.14
N VAL A 414 5.06 19.63 12.18
CA VAL A 414 6.39 19.21 12.66
C VAL A 414 7.19 18.50 11.57
N PHE A 415 6.58 17.56 10.85
CA PHE A 415 7.28 16.83 9.78
C PHE A 415 7.55 17.71 8.55
N TYR A 416 6.56 18.46 8.07
CA TYR A 416 6.73 19.29 6.87
C TYR A 416 7.67 20.47 7.09
N THR A 417 7.78 20.99 8.32
CA THR A 417 8.72 22.08 8.62
C THR A 417 10.12 21.61 8.99
N THR A 418 10.42 20.31 8.84
CA THR A 418 11.69 19.71 9.28
C THR A 418 12.00 20.08 10.73
N ILE A 419 11.03 19.89 11.64
CA ILE A 419 11.12 20.30 13.06
C ILE A 419 11.37 21.81 13.17
N PHE A 420 10.57 22.62 12.47
CA PHE A 420 10.61 24.09 12.46
C PHE A 420 11.87 24.74 11.89
N THR A 421 12.77 23.98 11.26
CA THR A 421 13.96 24.53 10.59
C THR A 421 13.64 25.08 9.21
N ASN A 422 12.59 24.57 8.54
CA ASN A 422 12.14 25.05 7.23
C ASN A 422 10.64 25.36 7.21
N ILE A 423 10.26 26.61 7.49
CA ILE A 423 8.84 27.04 7.54
C ILE A 423 8.17 26.96 6.16
N SER A 424 8.93 27.10 5.07
CA SER A 424 8.39 27.04 3.69
C SER A 424 7.75 25.68 3.38
N GLY A 425 8.14 24.64 4.12
CA GLY A 425 7.59 23.30 4.03
C GLY A 425 6.06 23.19 4.25
N ILE A 426 5.44 24.16 4.93
CA ILE A 426 3.97 24.25 5.03
C ILE A 426 3.35 24.47 3.64
N GLY A 427 3.94 25.34 2.82
CA GLY A 427 3.46 25.64 1.47
C GLY A 427 3.65 24.45 0.53
N SER A 428 4.81 23.80 0.61
CA SER A 428 5.09 22.61 -0.20
C SER A 428 4.18 21.44 0.18
N GLY A 429 3.86 21.26 1.47
CA GLY A 429 2.95 20.22 1.91
C GLY A 429 1.49 20.47 1.51
N ILE A 430 0.94 21.65 1.81
CA ILE A 430 -0.50 21.91 1.64
C ILE A 430 -0.89 22.07 0.16
N TRP A 431 0.03 22.57 -0.66
CA TRP A 431 -0.22 22.84 -2.08
C TRP A 431 0.65 22.01 -3.02
N GLN A 432 1.97 22.16 -2.96
CA GLN A 432 2.84 21.59 -3.99
C GLN A 432 2.82 20.05 -4.02
N SER A 433 2.66 19.35 -2.90
CA SER A 433 2.61 17.87 -2.86
C SER A 433 1.49 17.33 -3.76
N LEU A 434 0.26 17.81 -3.59
CA LEU A 434 -0.84 17.45 -4.48
C LEU A 434 -0.69 18.08 -5.87
N GLY A 435 -0.27 19.34 -5.96
CA GLY A 435 -0.08 20.02 -7.24
C GLY A 435 0.89 19.29 -8.18
N TYR A 436 2.02 18.84 -7.64
CA TYR A 436 3.03 18.02 -8.32
C TYR A 436 2.44 16.67 -8.75
N TRP A 437 1.80 15.96 -7.81
CA TRP A 437 1.24 14.64 -8.10
C TRP A 437 0.17 14.67 -9.19
N LEU A 438 -0.62 15.75 -9.28
CA LEU A 438 -1.61 15.96 -10.34
C LEU A 438 -0.95 16.21 -11.70
N VAL A 439 0.08 17.07 -11.76
CA VAL A 439 0.85 17.33 -13.00
C VAL A 439 1.51 16.05 -13.51
N GLN A 440 2.02 15.20 -12.60
CA GLN A 440 2.67 13.94 -12.96
C GLN A 440 1.73 12.87 -13.53
N GLN A 441 0.40 13.02 -13.37
CA GLN A 441 -0.54 12.08 -14.00
C GLN A 441 -0.50 12.17 -15.54
N ASP A 442 -0.27 13.35 -16.11
CA ASP A 442 -0.19 13.52 -17.58
C ASP A 442 1.14 13.02 -18.16
N VAL A 443 2.22 13.12 -17.38
CA VAL A 443 3.55 12.57 -17.76
C VAL A 443 3.48 11.04 -17.90
N ASN A 444 2.60 10.38 -17.12
CA ASN A 444 2.39 8.92 -17.16
C ASN A 444 3.72 8.15 -17.07
N ARG A 445 4.51 8.38 -16.00
CA ARG A 445 5.82 7.71 -15.84
C ARG A 445 5.71 6.19 -16.02
N GLY A 446 6.60 5.64 -16.83
CA GLY A 446 6.60 4.24 -17.23
C GLY A 446 5.57 3.86 -18.29
N ASP A 447 4.62 4.73 -18.66
CA ASP A 447 3.63 4.53 -19.74
C ASP A 447 2.94 3.15 -19.71
N GLN A 448 2.55 2.72 -18.52
CA GLN A 448 2.03 1.38 -18.28
C GLN A 448 0.55 1.26 -18.68
N PRO A 449 0.14 0.14 -19.33
CA PRO A 449 -1.25 -0.05 -19.76
C PRO A 449 -2.23 -0.21 -18.59
N TRP A 450 -3.51 0.05 -18.83
CA TRP A 450 -4.57 -0.09 -17.81
C TRP A 450 -4.67 -1.51 -17.21
N TYR A 451 -4.26 -2.53 -17.97
CA TYR A 451 -4.25 -3.94 -17.55
C TYR A 451 -2.93 -4.37 -16.87
N TYR A 452 -2.00 -3.45 -16.62
CA TYR A 452 -0.70 -3.74 -15.99
C TYR A 452 -0.84 -4.59 -14.71
N TYR A 453 -1.73 -4.20 -13.79
CA TYR A 453 -1.94 -4.95 -12.54
C TYR A 453 -2.61 -6.31 -12.75
N LEU A 454 -3.30 -6.56 -13.88
CA LEU A 454 -3.80 -7.89 -14.24
C LEU A 454 -2.67 -8.84 -14.66
N VAL A 455 -1.54 -8.30 -15.14
CA VAL A 455 -0.37 -9.09 -15.56
C VAL A 455 0.50 -9.43 -14.36
N ILE A 456 0.82 -8.45 -13.51
CA ILE A 456 1.76 -8.64 -12.40
C ILE A 456 1.14 -9.31 -11.16
N SER A 457 -0.15 -9.07 -10.87
CA SER A 457 -0.78 -9.61 -9.65
C SER A 457 -0.84 -11.15 -9.62
N PRO A 458 -1.17 -11.87 -10.71
CA PRO A 458 -1.16 -13.33 -10.69
C PRO A 458 0.23 -13.95 -10.46
N VAL A 459 1.29 -13.24 -10.85
CA VAL A 459 2.68 -13.71 -10.71
C VAL A 459 3.11 -13.69 -9.24
N TYR A 460 2.84 -12.58 -8.53
CA TYR A 460 3.28 -12.39 -7.15
C TYR A 460 2.20 -12.70 -6.11
N GLU A 461 0.93 -12.58 -6.44
CA GLU A 461 -0.21 -12.73 -5.51
C GLU A 461 -1.24 -13.75 -6.02
N LEU A 462 -0.80 -14.87 -6.61
CA LEU A 462 -1.66 -15.86 -7.26
C LEU A 462 -2.89 -16.25 -6.43
N LEU A 463 -2.68 -16.64 -5.16
CA LEU A 463 -3.75 -17.09 -4.28
C LEU A 463 -4.71 -15.96 -3.90
N PRO A 464 -4.24 -14.80 -3.36
CA PRO A 464 -5.12 -13.67 -3.12
C PRO A 464 -5.83 -13.16 -4.39
N PHE A 465 -5.18 -13.21 -5.56
CA PHE A 465 -5.76 -12.77 -6.82
C PHE A 465 -6.98 -13.62 -7.20
N VAL A 466 -6.84 -14.94 -7.27
CA VAL A 466 -7.94 -15.84 -7.61
C VAL A 466 -9.05 -15.82 -6.55
N LEU A 467 -8.69 -15.88 -5.26
CA LEU A 467 -9.68 -15.94 -4.19
C LEU A 467 -10.41 -14.63 -3.99
N SER A 468 -9.76 -13.48 -4.19
CA SER A 468 -10.44 -12.19 -4.04
C SER A 468 -11.54 -12.00 -5.07
N ILE A 469 -11.36 -12.44 -6.32
CA ILE A 469 -12.41 -12.40 -7.36
C ILE A 469 -13.64 -13.20 -6.90
N ILE A 470 -13.42 -14.44 -6.45
CA ILE A 470 -14.51 -15.31 -5.94
C ILE A 470 -15.18 -14.68 -4.71
N ALA A 471 -14.38 -14.18 -3.76
CA ALA A 471 -14.85 -13.63 -2.51
C ALA A 471 -15.62 -12.31 -2.69
N ILE A 472 -15.19 -11.44 -3.61
CA ILE A 472 -15.90 -10.20 -3.96
C ILE A 472 -17.31 -10.55 -4.46
N THR A 473 -17.43 -11.45 -5.44
CA THR A 473 -18.73 -11.85 -5.98
C THR A 473 -19.61 -12.45 -4.89
N TYR A 474 -19.07 -13.36 -4.07
CA TYR A 474 -19.81 -14.00 -2.99
C TYR A 474 -20.30 -12.99 -1.93
N TYR A 475 -19.41 -12.13 -1.42
CA TYR A 475 -19.73 -11.18 -0.36
C TYR A 475 -20.55 -9.99 -0.81
N PHE A 476 -20.53 -9.65 -2.10
CA PHE A 476 -21.43 -8.65 -2.65
C PHE A 476 -22.89 -9.05 -2.39
N PHE A 477 -23.27 -10.29 -2.71
CA PHE A 477 -24.65 -10.79 -2.54
C PHE A 477 -24.96 -11.29 -1.12
N LYS A 478 -24.05 -12.06 -0.51
CA LYS A 478 -24.30 -12.76 0.76
C LYS A 478 -23.54 -12.21 1.96
N GLY A 479 -22.77 -11.14 1.77
CA GLY A 479 -21.89 -10.59 2.81
C GLY A 479 -22.57 -9.77 3.90
N THR A 480 -21.89 -9.66 5.03
CA THR A 480 -22.19 -8.71 6.11
C THR A 480 -21.72 -7.30 5.74
N LYS A 481 -22.02 -6.28 6.56
CA LYS A 481 -21.50 -4.91 6.36
C LYS A 481 -19.98 -4.88 6.22
N PHE A 482 -19.26 -5.68 7.02
CA PHE A 482 -17.81 -5.77 6.99
C PHE A 482 -17.28 -6.44 5.72
N THR A 483 -17.83 -7.58 5.33
CA THR A 483 -17.33 -8.30 4.15
C THR A 483 -17.69 -7.59 2.85
N ARG A 484 -18.82 -6.87 2.80
CA ARG A 484 -19.16 -5.97 1.69
C ARG A 484 -18.19 -4.79 1.59
N PHE A 485 -17.73 -4.26 2.72
CA PHE A 485 -16.66 -3.25 2.72
C PHE A 485 -15.34 -3.82 2.20
N LEU A 486 -14.92 -5.01 2.63
CA LEU A 486 -13.70 -5.63 2.10
C LEU A 486 -13.78 -5.86 0.59
N ALA A 487 -14.93 -6.35 0.11
CA ALA A 487 -15.18 -6.52 -1.32
C ALA A 487 -15.12 -5.18 -2.08
N PHE A 488 -15.78 -4.15 -1.55
CA PHE A 488 -15.75 -2.80 -2.10
C PHE A 488 -14.33 -2.21 -2.11
N TRP A 489 -13.60 -2.32 -1.00
CA TRP A 489 -12.25 -1.80 -0.85
C TRP A 489 -11.30 -2.50 -1.83
N CYS A 490 -11.36 -3.82 -1.94
CA CYS A 490 -10.56 -4.58 -2.90
C CYS A 490 -10.84 -4.16 -4.35
N PHE A 491 -12.13 -4.09 -4.72
CA PHE A 491 -12.54 -3.70 -6.07
C PHE A 491 -12.14 -2.27 -6.42
N MET A 492 -12.46 -1.30 -5.55
CA MET A 492 -12.15 0.11 -5.80
C MET A 492 -10.65 0.39 -5.81
N THR A 493 -9.86 -0.29 -4.97
CA THR A 493 -8.41 -0.15 -5.00
C THR A 493 -7.86 -0.64 -6.34
N PHE A 494 -8.29 -1.81 -6.81
CA PHE A 494 -7.87 -2.32 -8.10
C PHE A 494 -8.20 -1.34 -9.24
N VAL A 495 -9.43 -0.83 -9.29
CA VAL A 495 -9.88 0.11 -10.32
C VAL A 495 -9.09 1.42 -10.28
N LEU A 496 -8.96 2.07 -9.13
CA LEU A 496 -8.32 3.39 -9.04
C LEU A 496 -6.83 3.32 -9.36
N TYR A 497 -6.11 2.29 -8.90
CA TYR A 497 -4.70 2.12 -9.25
C TYR A 497 -4.51 1.74 -10.72
N SER A 498 -5.40 0.94 -11.31
CA SER A 498 -5.38 0.66 -12.76
C SER A 498 -5.71 1.88 -13.63
N MET A 499 -6.47 2.85 -13.10
CA MET A 499 -6.81 4.10 -13.78
C MET A 499 -5.78 5.20 -13.60
N ALA A 500 -4.96 5.15 -12.54
CA ALA A 500 -3.90 6.14 -12.30
C ALA A 500 -2.92 6.18 -13.48
N GLY A 501 -2.43 7.37 -13.81
CA GLY A 501 -1.49 7.58 -14.91
C GLY A 501 -0.16 6.87 -14.61
N GLU A 502 0.47 7.23 -13.49
CA GLU A 502 1.62 6.53 -12.95
C GLU A 502 1.22 5.15 -12.39
N LYS A 503 1.74 4.07 -12.99
CA LYS A 503 1.57 2.71 -12.50
C LYS A 503 2.94 2.08 -12.37
N MET A 504 3.20 1.49 -11.22
CA MET A 504 4.52 0.98 -10.87
C MET A 504 4.36 -0.28 -9.99
N PRO A 505 5.31 -1.23 -10.05
CA PRO A 505 5.18 -2.49 -9.31
C PRO A 505 5.00 -2.30 -7.79
N TRP A 506 5.64 -1.28 -7.20
CA TRP A 506 5.54 -1.03 -5.76
C TRP A 506 4.14 -0.64 -5.29
N LEU A 507 3.31 -0.08 -6.16
CA LEU A 507 1.92 0.25 -5.80
C LEU A 507 1.07 -1.02 -5.61
N LEU A 508 1.54 -2.18 -6.07
CA LEU A 508 0.91 -3.48 -5.87
C LEU A 508 0.68 -3.78 -4.39
N VAL A 509 1.50 -3.28 -3.46
CA VAL A 509 1.27 -3.49 -2.01
C VAL A 509 -0.10 -2.94 -1.56
N ASN A 510 -0.54 -1.82 -2.14
CA ASN A 510 -1.82 -1.20 -1.81
C ASN A 510 -2.99 -2.04 -2.33
N ILE A 511 -2.82 -2.69 -3.48
CA ILE A 511 -3.79 -3.60 -4.11
C ILE A 511 -3.82 -4.95 -3.37
N ALA A 512 -2.65 -5.48 -3.02
CA ALA A 512 -2.47 -6.77 -2.35
C ALA A 512 -3.08 -6.78 -0.93
N LEU A 513 -3.00 -5.67 -0.19
CA LEU A 513 -3.56 -5.59 1.18
C LEU A 513 -5.05 -5.99 1.25
N PRO A 514 -5.98 -5.31 0.55
CA PRO A 514 -7.39 -5.69 0.58
C PRO A 514 -7.66 -7.05 -0.07
N MET A 515 -6.88 -7.45 -1.09
CA MET A 515 -6.96 -8.80 -1.68
C MET A 515 -6.66 -9.90 -0.66
N ILE A 516 -5.60 -9.73 0.14
CA ILE A 516 -5.21 -10.67 1.19
C ILE A 516 -6.26 -10.70 2.31
N LEU A 517 -6.80 -9.54 2.71
CA LEU A 517 -7.83 -9.45 3.75
C LEU A 517 -9.13 -10.15 3.36
N VAL A 518 -9.63 -9.90 2.14
CA VAL A 518 -10.88 -10.53 1.67
C VAL A 518 -10.68 -12.04 1.46
N SER A 519 -9.52 -12.47 0.96
CA SER A 519 -9.18 -13.89 0.76
C SER A 519 -9.02 -14.63 2.08
N GLY A 520 -8.31 -14.04 3.06
CA GLY A 520 -8.15 -14.63 4.39
C GLY A 520 -9.47 -14.72 5.14
N LYS A 521 -10.36 -13.72 5.02
CA LYS A 521 -11.73 -13.79 5.54
C LYS A 521 -12.52 -14.95 4.91
N PHE A 522 -12.43 -15.11 3.59
CA PHE A 522 -13.14 -16.16 2.85
C PHE A 522 -12.68 -17.56 3.25
N LEU A 523 -11.36 -17.79 3.30
CA LEU A 523 -10.80 -19.04 3.80
C LEU A 523 -11.16 -19.27 5.28
N GLY A 524 -11.17 -18.23 6.10
CA GLY A 524 -11.59 -18.29 7.50
C GLY A 524 -13.04 -18.73 7.68
N ASP A 525 -13.95 -18.23 6.84
CA ASP A 525 -15.35 -18.66 6.84
C ASP A 525 -15.50 -20.12 6.46
N ILE A 526 -14.76 -20.57 5.44
CA ILE A 526 -14.76 -21.98 5.04
C ILE A 526 -14.21 -22.85 6.18
N ALA A 527 -13.07 -22.47 6.76
CA ALA A 527 -12.41 -23.19 7.85
C ALA A 527 -13.27 -23.27 9.12
N SER A 528 -14.01 -22.21 9.45
CA SER A 528 -14.88 -22.18 10.65
C SER A 528 -16.10 -23.08 10.52
N ASN A 529 -16.58 -23.35 9.31
CA ASN A 529 -17.72 -24.23 9.05
C ASN A 529 -17.35 -25.73 9.05
N LEU A 530 -16.06 -26.08 9.16
CA LEU A 530 -15.58 -27.46 9.16
C LEU A 530 -15.45 -28.03 10.57
N ARG A 531 -15.84 -29.30 10.71
CA ARG A 531 -15.67 -30.09 11.94
C ARG A 531 -14.28 -30.74 11.95
N TRP A 532 -13.26 -29.97 12.34
CA TRP A 532 -11.84 -30.36 12.28
C TRP A 532 -11.51 -31.71 12.95
N GLU A 533 -12.22 -32.09 14.01
CA GLU A 533 -12.03 -33.38 14.67
C GLU A 533 -12.42 -34.56 13.75
N GLN A 534 -13.52 -34.44 13.03
CA GLN A 534 -13.97 -35.45 12.06
C GLN A 534 -13.05 -35.50 10.86
N VAL A 535 -12.65 -34.32 10.34
CA VAL A 535 -11.68 -34.19 9.24
C VAL A 535 -10.39 -34.94 9.57
N ARG A 536 -9.85 -34.79 10.79
CA ARG A 536 -8.64 -35.49 11.22
C ARG A 536 -8.87 -37.00 11.37
N LYS A 537 -9.93 -37.42 12.06
CA LYS A 537 -10.23 -38.85 12.31
C LYS A 537 -10.51 -39.63 11.02
N GLN A 538 -11.13 -38.99 10.03
CA GLN A 538 -11.52 -39.62 8.75
C GLN A 538 -10.44 -39.50 7.66
N GLY A 539 -9.26 -38.97 7.99
CA GLY A 539 -8.14 -38.85 7.04
C GLY A 539 -8.28 -37.71 6.03
N GLY A 540 -9.12 -36.71 6.28
CA GLY A 540 -9.31 -35.56 5.38
C GLY A 540 -8.04 -34.75 5.11
N LEU A 541 -7.05 -34.79 6.02
CA LEU A 541 -5.75 -34.14 5.84
C LEU A 541 -4.93 -34.73 4.66
N TRP A 542 -5.22 -35.96 4.23
CA TRP A 542 -4.61 -36.56 3.04
C TRP A 542 -4.95 -35.79 1.76
N LEU A 543 -5.97 -34.93 1.77
CA LEU A 543 -6.25 -34.06 0.63
C LEU A 543 -5.11 -33.08 0.34
N ILE A 544 -4.33 -32.67 1.33
CA ILE A 544 -3.21 -31.72 1.13
C ILE A 544 -2.15 -32.29 0.17
N PRO A 545 -1.51 -33.44 0.47
CA PRO A 545 -0.53 -34.04 -0.45
C PRO A 545 -1.18 -34.49 -1.77
N LEU A 546 -2.46 -34.89 -1.76
CA LEU A 546 -3.19 -35.23 -3.00
C LEU A 546 -3.43 -33.99 -3.90
N SER A 547 -3.75 -32.83 -3.32
CA SER A 547 -3.90 -31.56 -4.05
C SER A 547 -2.57 -31.08 -4.61
N TRP A 548 -1.47 -31.25 -3.87
CA TRP A 548 -0.14 -30.94 -4.36
C TRP A 548 0.25 -31.85 -5.54
N LEU A 549 0.06 -33.16 -5.39
CA LEU A 549 0.32 -34.13 -6.45
C LEU A 549 -0.60 -33.90 -7.66
N PHE A 550 -1.86 -33.52 -7.45
CA PHE A 550 -2.78 -33.14 -8.52
C PHE A 550 -2.26 -31.93 -9.31
N LEU A 551 -1.83 -30.85 -8.64
CA LEU A 551 -1.28 -29.67 -9.30
C LEU A 551 0.02 -29.98 -10.05
N TYR A 552 0.89 -30.80 -9.45
CA TYR A 552 2.13 -31.24 -10.08
C TYR A 552 1.86 -32.07 -11.35
N LEU A 553 0.94 -33.03 -11.28
CA LEU A 553 0.55 -33.84 -12.43
C LEU A 553 -0.13 -33.00 -13.52
N LEU A 554 -0.98 -32.04 -13.13
CA LEU A 554 -1.59 -31.09 -14.07
C LEU A 554 -0.51 -30.28 -14.81
N TYR A 555 0.47 -29.74 -14.09
CA TYR A 555 1.62 -29.06 -14.66
C TYR A 555 2.41 -29.97 -15.62
N ARG A 556 2.70 -31.21 -15.21
CA ARG A 556 3.40 -32.19 -16.07
C ARG A 556 2.62 -32.48 -17.34
N MET A 557 1.30 -32.63 -17.28
CA MET A 557 0.47 -32.84 -18.48
C MET A 557 0.51 -31.63 -19.43
N LEU A 558 0.51 -30.41 -18.90
CA LEU A 558 0.60 -29.18 -19.70
C LEU A 558 1.93 -29.06 -20.45
N ILE A 559 3.04 -29.49 -19.82
CA ILE A 559 4.36 -29.46 -20.45
C ILE A 559 4.54 -30.61 -21.45
N ILE A 560 4.22 -31.85 -21.07
CA ILE A 560 4.51 -33.05 -21.89
C ILE A 560 3.70 -33.06 -23.18
N THR A 561 2.45 -32.59 -23.17
CA THR A 561 1.61 -32.49 -24.38
C THR A 561 2.19 -31.61 -25.49
N SER A 562 3.32 -30.96 -25.23
CA SER A 562 4.01 -30.08 -26.15
C SER A 562 5.35 -30.58 -26.66
N TYR A 563 5.91 -31.65 -26.09
CA TYR A 563 7.08 -32.33 -26.65
C TYR A 563 6.58 -33.44 -27.60
N GLY A 564 7.33 -33.73 -28.65
CA GLY A 564 6.87 -34.43 -29.86
C GLY A 564 6.22 -35.81 -29.69
N LYS A 565 5.85 -36.44 -30.82
CA LYS A 565 5.20 -37.76 -30.83
C LYS A 565 6.21 -38.92 -30.70
N SER A 566 7.15 -38.85 -29.77
CA SER A 566 8.01 -40.01 -29.46
C SER A 566 7.21 -41.08 -28.72
N PHE A 567 7.59 -42.35 -28.85
CA PHE A 567 7.02 -43.43 -28.05
C PHE A 567 7.23 -43.20 -26.53
N GLY A 568 8.37 -42.60 -26.17
CA GLY A 568 8.66 -42.23 -24.78
C GLY A 568 7.70 -41.17 -24.23
N ASP A 569 7.39 -40.15 -25.03
CA ASP A 569 6.44 -39.08 -24.66
C ASP A 569 5.02 -39.64 -24.52
N LEU A 570 4.59 -40.52 -25.43
CA LEU A 570 3.30 -41.22 -25.33
C LEU A 570 3.20 -42.08 -24.06
N LEU A 571 4.25 -42.83 -23.73
CA LEU A 571 4.30 -43.63 -22.50
C LEU A 571 4.23 -42.73 -21.25
N GLN A 572 4.95 -41.61 -21.26
CA GLN A 572 4.94 -40.66 -20.15
C GLN A 572 3.57 -39.99 -19.97
N ILE A 573 2.89 -39.64 -21.07
CA ILE A 573 1.50 -39.13 -21.05
C ILE A 573 0.57 -40.18 -20.44
N PHE A 574 0.67 -41.44 -20.87
CA PHE A 574 -0.15 -42.52 -20.35
C PHE A 574 0.06 -42.73 -18.85
N ILE A 575 1.30 -42.83 -18.39
CA ILE A 575 1.63 -42.97 -16.96
C ILE A 575 1.13 -41.77 -16.16
N THR A 576 1.38 -40.54 -16.63
CA THR A 576 0.95 -39.31 -15.95
C THR A 576 -0.58 -39.26 -15.83
N THR A 577 -1.30 -39.61 -16.89
CA THR A 577 -2.77 -39.66 -16.92
C THR A 577 -3.32 -40.74 -15.99
N PHE A 578 -2.71 -41.93 -15.98
CA PHE A 578 -3.10 -43.02 -15.09
C PHE A 578 -2.94 -42.63 -13.61
N VAL A 579 -1.79 -42.05 -13.25
CA VAL A 579 -1.55 -41.55 -11.88
C VAL A 579 -2.51 -40.39 -11.55
N PHE A 580 -2.80 -39.51 -12.50
CA PHE A 580 -3.76 -38.41 -12.31
C PHE A 580 -5.18 -38.94 -11.99
N CYS A 581 -5.66 -39.94 -12.73
CA CYS A 581 -6.93 -40.61 -12.44
C CYS A 581 -6.92 -41.30 -11.07
N LEU A 582 -5.81 -41.95 -10.68
CA LEU A 582 -5.65 -42.55 -9.35
C LEU A 582 -5.75 -41.50 -8.24
N VAL A 583 -5.09 -40.35 -8.40
CA VAL A 583 -5.12 -39.23 -7.45
C VAL A 583 -6.53 -38.67 -7.30
N ILE A 584 -7.28 -38.52 -8.40
CA ILE A 584 -8.69 -38.12 -8.36
C ILE A 584 -9.52 -39.15 -7.60
N GLY A 585 -9.37 -40.45 -7.91
CA GLY A 585 -10.09 -41.53 -7.23
C GLY A 585 -9.82 -41.57 -5.72
N LEU A 586 -8.56 -41.40 -5.31
CA LEU A 586 -8.16 -41.30 -3.91
C LEU A 586 -8.73 -40.05 -3.25
N SER A 587 -8.69 -38.90 -3.93
CA SER A 587 -9.24 -37.63 -3.42
C SER A 587 -10.74 -37.74 -3.19
N LEU A 588 -11.49 -38.33 -4.13
CA LEU A 588 -12.93 -38.60 -3.99
C LEU A 588 -13.21 -39.57 -2.84
N ARG A 589 -12.38 -40.61 -2.67
CA ARG A 589 -12.51 -41.54 -1.53
C ARG A 589 -12.28 -40.84 -0.20
N VAL A 590 -11.28 -39.96 -0.10
CA VAL A 590 -11.04 -39.14 1.09
C VAL A 590 -12.20 -38.19 1.35
N LEU A 591 -12.70 -37.49 0.32
CA LEU A 591 -13.85 -36.59 0.44
C LEU A 591 -15.11 -37.32 0.90
N ASN A 592 -15.40 -38.50 0.35
CA ASN A 592 -16.55 -39.31 0.76
C ASN A 592 -16.45 -39.80 2.21
N ARG A 593 -15.23 -40.06 2.70
CA ARG A 593 -14.99 -40.49 4.09
C ARG A 593 -14.97 -39.33 5.08
N ALA A 594 -14.37 -38.21 4.70
CA ALA A 594 -14.19 -37.01 5.52
C ALA A 594 -15.42 -36.08 5.52
N SER A 595 -16.39 -36.34 4.64
CA SER A 595 -17.62 -35.57 4.49
C SER A 595 -18.53 -35.74 5.70
N ALA A 596 -18.45 -34.78 6.63
CA ALA A 596 -19.49 -34.57 7.64
C ALA A 596 -20.24 -33.23 7.52
N ALA A 597 -19.99 -32.41 6.50
CA ALA A 597 -20.89 -31.29 6.12
C ALA A 597 -20.53 -30.56 4.81
N ASN A 598 -19.23 -30.38 4.46
CA ASN A 598 -18.84 -29.51 3.34
C ASN A 598 -17.56 -30.00 2.61
N PRO A 599 -17.66 -30.95 1.65
CA PRO A 599 -16.52 -31.46 0.90
C PRO A 599 -15.86 -30.39 0.02
N PHE A 600 -16.65 -29.45 -0.52
CA PHE A 600 -16.13 -28.34 -1.33
C PHE A 600 -15.18 -27.44 -0.52
N GLY A 601 -15.54 -27.12 0.72
CA GLY A 601 -14.70 -26.33 1.62
C GLY A 601 -13.34 -26.97 1.91
N LEU A 602 -13.30 -28.31 2.05
CA LEU A 602 -12.06 -29.06 2.24
C LEU A 602 -11.15 -28.99 1.01
N VAL A 603 -11.73 -29.12 -0.19
CA VAL A 603 -10.99 -28.98 -1.45
C VAL A 603 -10.37 -27.59 -1.55
N VAL A 604 -11.16 -26.53 -1.35
CA VAL A 604 -10.68 -25.14 -1.43
C VAL A 604 -9.55 -24.88 -0.44
N LEU A 605 -9.67 -25.32 0.82
CA LEU A 605 -8.61 -25.14 1.82
C LEU A 605 -7.33 -25.93 1.48
N SER A 606 -7.47 -27.12 0.91
CA SER A 606 -6.35 -27.96 0.49
C SER A 606 -5.55 -27.30 -0.64
N PHE A 607 -6.23 -26.86 -1.70
CA PHE A 607 -5.61 -26.10 -2.78
C PHE A 607 -5.02 -24.77 -2.28
N ALA A 608 -5.75 -24.04 -1.44
CA ALA A 608 -5.27 -22.80 -0.86
C ALA A 608 -3.97 -23.03 -0.06
N PHE A 609 -3.89 -24.09 0.74
CA PHE A 609 -2.68 -24.41 1.50
C PHE A 609 -1.48 -24.68 0.59
N VAL A 610 -1.65 -25.44 -0.49
CA VAL A 610 -0.58 -25.67 -1.48
C VAL A 610 -0.13 -24.36 -2.14
N LEU A 611 -1.08 -23.50 -2.49
CA LEU A 611 -0.78 -22.20 -3.08
C LEU A 611 -0.12 -21.23 -2.08
N VAL A 612 -0.40 -21.35 -0.77
CA VAL A 612 0.35 -20.61 0.27
C VAL A 612 1.80 -21.08 0.31
N LEU A 613 2.06 -22.40 0.23
CA LEU A 613 3.43 -22.91 0.18
C LEU A 613 4.17 -22.44 -1.08
N PHE A 614 3.48 -22.43 -2.22
CA PHE A 614 4.00 -21.87 -3.46
C PHE A 614 4.30 -20.37 -3.33
N GLY A 615 3.38 -19.60 -2.75
CA GLY A 615 3.56 -18.18 -2.46
C GLY A 615 4.72 -17.91 -1.50
N ALA A 616 4.88 -18.72 -0.45
CA ALA A 616 5.99 -18.61 0.48
C ALA A 616 7.34 -18.89 -0.19
N ARG A 617 7.42 -19.91 -1.06
CA ARG A 617 8.62 -20.16 -1.88
C ARG A 617 8.89 -18.98 -2.81
N SER A 618 7.87 -18.49 -3.51
CA SER A 618 7.92 -17.32 -4.38
C SER A 618 8.45 -16.10 -3.63
N ALA A 619 7.97 -15.87 -2.40
CA ALA A 619 8.37 -14.75 -1.57
C ALA A 619 9.84 -14.87 -1.13
N ILE A 620 10.29 -16.08 -0.81
CA ILE A 620 11.69 -16.33 -0.43
C ILE A 620 12.61 -16.05 -1.62
N ILE A 621 12.32 -16.62 -2.79
CA ILE A 621 13.13 -16.42 -4.01
C ILE A 621 13.20 -14.92 -4.34
N THR A 622 12.05 -14.27 -4.45
CA THR A 622 12.00 -12.86 -4.82
C THR A 622 12.67 -11.94 -3.79
N SER A 623 12.74 -12.32 -2.51
CA SER A 623 13.29 -11.46 -1.43
C SER A 623 14.73 -11.75 -1.01
N PHE A 624 15.23 -12.97 -1.27
CA PHE A 624 16.54 -13.42 -0.80
C PHE A 624 17.43 -14.05 -1.87
N ASP A 625 16.87 -14.49 -3.01
CA ASP A 625 17.71 -14.93 -4.11
C ASP A 625 18.36 -13.69 -4.75
N ASP A 626 19.65 -13.82 -5.05
CA ASP A 626 20.51 -12.74 -5.52
C ASP A 626 21.20 -13.20 -6.79
N HIS A 627 20.64 -12.74 -7.90
CA HIS A 627 21.28 -12.92 -9.18
C HIS A 627 22.08 -11.65 -9.49
N VAL A 628 23.35 -11.82 -9.88
CA VAL A 628 24.20 -10.74 -10.41
C VAL A 628 23.51 -10.05 -11.60
N GLU A 629 22.70 -10.82 -12.33
CA GLU A 629 21.82 -10.37 -13.39
C GLU A 629 20.35 -10.52 -12.99
N PRO A 630 19.52 -9.52 -13.24
CA PRO A 630 18.15 -9.50 -12.76
C PRO A 630 17.20 -10.46 -13.45
N ASN A 631 16.25 -11.01 -12.69
CA ASN A 631 15.18 -11.85 -13.22
C ASN A 631 13.80 -11.59 -12.60
N GLU A 632 13.63 -10.52 -11.80
CA GLU A 632 12.36 -10.25 -11.12
C GLU A 632 11.63 -9.02 -11.66
N MET A 633 10.42 -9.24 -12.20
CA MET A 633 9.52 -8.19 -12.70
C MET A 633 8.95 -7.26 -11.61
N ILE A 634 9.14 -7.58 -10.33
CA ILE A 634 8.62 -6.77 -9.22
C ILE A 634 9.42 -5.49 -9.00
N VAL A 635 10.59 -5.35 -9.63
CA VAL A 635 11.42 -4.15 -9.52
C VAL A 635 11.39 -3.41 -10.84
N TYR A 636 10.98 -2.15 -10.83
CA TYR A 636 10.87 -1.38 -12.07
C TYR A 636 12.23 -0.90 -12.56
N ALA A 637 13.09 -0.38 -11.68
CA ALA A 637 14.42 0.10 -12.04
C ALA A 637 15.35 -0.14 -10.86
N GLN A 638 16.39 -0.95 -11.05
CA GLN A 638 17.26 -1.39 -9.96
C GLN A 638 18.72 -1.23 -10.34
N THR A 639 19.48 -0.69 -9.39
CA THR A 639 20.92 -0.56 -9.48
C THR A 639 21.56 -1.96 -9.45
N SER A 640 22.46 -2.25 -10.36
CA SER A 640 23.15 -3.54 -10.43
C SER A 640 24.01 -3.83 -9.18
N GLN A 641 24.19 -5.11 -8.85
CA GLN A 641 25.13 -5.57 -7.82
C GLN A 641 26.60 -5.30 -8.19
N ARG A 642 26.88 -4.91 -9.44
CA ARG A 642 28.23 -4.44 -9.84
C ARG A 642 28.59 -3.08 -9.25
N VAL A 643 27.61 -2.25 -8.89
CA VAL A 643 27.88 -0.90 -8.35
C VAL A 643 28.68 -0.95 -7.05
N PRO A 644 28.28 -1.70 -6.00
CA PRO A 644 29.09 -1.83 -4.79
C PRO A 644 30.53 -2.32 -5.07
N ILE A 645 30.72 -3.20 -6.05
CA ILE A 645 32.05 -3.70 -6.45
C ILE A 645 32.89 -2.55 -7.04
N MET A 646 32.30 -1.74 -7.94
CA MET A 646 32.98 -0.58 -8.53
C MET A 646 33.31 0.47 -7.47
N ILE A 647 32.40 0.72 -6.52
CA ILE A 647 32.63 1.64 -5.40
C ILE A 647 33.78 1.15 -4.52
N GLY A 648 33.90 -0.15 -4.29
CA GLY A 648 35.06 -0.75 -3.61
C GLY A 648 36.38 -0.49 -4.34
N LYS A 649 36.39 -0.51 -5.68
CA LYS A 649 37.58 -0.12 -6.47
C LYS A 649 37.91 1.35 -6.29
N ILE A 650 36.92 2.24 -6.38
CA ILE A 650 37.10 3.68 -6.16
C ILE A 650 37.67 3.95 -4.77
N GLN A 651 37.20 3.22 -3.74
CA GLN A 651 37.73 3.32 -2.39
C GLN A 651 39.21 2.90 -2.31
N SER A 652 39.60 1.80 -2.97
CA SER A 652 41.01 1.39 -3.00
C SER A 652 41.93 2.42 -3.68
N ILE A 653 41.43 3.09 -4.73
CA ILE A 653 42.17 4.18 -5.40
C ILE A 653 42.28 5.39 -4.48
N LEU A 654 41.22 5.74 -3.74
CA LEU A 654 41.26 6.81 -2.73
C LEU A 654 42.30 6.50 -1.65
N ASP A 655 42.32 5.28 -1.13
CA ASP A 655 43.25 4.87 -0.08
C ASP A 655 44.70 4.95 -0.57
N TYR A 656 44.97 4.48 -1.80
CA TYR A 656 46.27 4.65 -2.46
C TYR A 656 46.65 6.13 -2.65
N SER A 657 45.70 6.98 -3.08
CA SER A 657 45.92 8.42 -3.22
C SER A 657 46.32 9.07 -1.90
N LYS A 658 45.62 8.72 -0.81
CA LYS A 658 45.88 9.22 0.53
C LYS A 658 47.25 8.79 1.05
N GLU A 659 47.65 7.53 0.83
CA GLU A 659 48.97 7.03 1.19
C GLU A 659 50.10 7.78 0.46
N ASN A 660 49.86 8.20 -0.78
CA ASN A 660 50.83 8.89 -1.62
C ASN A 660 50.69 10.42 -1.63
N ASN A 661 49.84 11.01 -0.76
CA ASN A 661 49.53 12.44 -0.73
C ASN A 661 49.13 13.03 -2.11
N LYS A 662 48.48 12.23 -2.96
CA LYS A 662 47.93 12.68 -4.24
C LYS A 662 46.51 13.21 -4.03
N GLU A 663 46.17 14.31 -4.71
CA GLU A 663 44.79 14.80 -4.74
C GLU A 663 43.86 13.77 -5.39
N PHE A 664 42.68 13.60 -4.79
CA PHE A 664 41.66 12.68 -5.28
C PHE A 664 40.39 13.43 -5.63
N HIS A 665 39.97 13.34 -6.89
CA HIS A 665 38.76 13.97 -7.42
C HIS A 665 37.92 12.93 -8.17
N VAL A 666 36.60 12.95 -7.95
CA VAL A 666 35.65 12.08 -8.65
C VAL A 666 34.71 12.95 -9.48
N ILE A 667 34.62 12.66 -10.78
CA ILE A 667 33.63 13.27 -11.66
C ILE A 667 32.60 12.21 -12.05
N VAL A 668 31.33 12.56 -11.92
CA VAL A 668 30.21 11.66 -12.24
C VAL A 668 29.28 12.35 -13.22
N ASP A 669 28.96 11.63 -14.28
CA ASP A 669 27.96 12.04 -15.24
C ASP A 669 26.57 12.15 -14.59
N LYS A 670 25.92 13.28 -14.84
CA LYS A 670 24.57 13.60 -14.40
C LYS A 670 23.50 12.64 -14.92
N ASP A 671 23.77 11.82 -15.93
CA ASP A 671 22.82 10.77 -16.35
C ASP A 671 22.82 9.55 -15.42
N VAL A 672 23.90 9.33 -14.66
CA VAL A 672 24.04 8.15 -13.76
C VAL A 672 24.14 8.51 -12.27
N TYR A 673 24.18 9.80 -11.93
CA TYR A 673 24.46 10.19 -10.54
C TYR A 673 23.41 9.73 -9.52
N TRP A 674 22.12 9.69 -9.88
CA TRP A 674 21.06 9.48 -8.89
C TRP A 674 21.18 8.12 -8.19
N GLY A 675 21.39 7.04 -8.93
CA GLY A 675 21.61 5.70 -8.36
C GLY A 675 22.94 5.57 -7.61
N LEU A 676 23.90 6.45 -7.87
CA LEU A 676 25.22 6.45 -7.24
C LEU A 676 25.33 7.37 -6.01
N SER A 677 24.45 8.36 -5.87
CA SER A 677 24.48 9.38 -4.81
C SER A 677 24.64 8.83 -3.41
N TRP A 678 23.95 7.72 -3.08
CA TRP A 678 24.09 7.04 -1.80
C TRP A 678 25.50 6.48 -1.60
N TYR A 679 26.05 5.78 -2.58
CA TYR A 679 27.37 5.15 -2.46
C TYR A 679 28.51 6.16 -2.44
N LEU A 680 28.32 7.27 -3.14
CA LEU A 680 29.31 8.33 -3.24
C LEU A 680 29.23 9.34 -2.08
N ARG A 681 28.27 9.21 -1.15
CA ARG A 681 28.05 10.16 -0.04
C ARG A 681 29.27 10.42 0.86
N ALA A 682 30.23 9.49 0.90
CA ALA A 682 31.38 9.54 1.79
C ALA A 682 32.61 10.21 1.17
N PHE A 683 32.59 10.53 -0.14
CA PHE A 683 33.72 11.20 -0.80
C PHE A 683 33.52 12.73 -0.77
N GLU A 684 34.58 13.47 -0.46
CA GLU A 684 34.50 14.93 -0.26
C GLU A 684 34.58 15.74 -1.57
N ASN A 685 35.40 15.30 -2.52
CA ASN A 685 35.67 16.02 -3.77
C ASN A 685 34.95 15.38 -4.98
N ILE A 686 33.61 15.43 -4.96
CA ILE A 686 32.79 14.95 -6.09
C ILE A 686 32.25 16.13 -6.89
N ARG A 687 32.33 16.04 -8.22
CA ARG A 687 31.63 16.93 -9.15
C ARG A 687 30.65 16.13 -9.98
N TYR A 688 29.45 16.69 -10.14
CA TYR A 688 28.42 16.16 -11.02
C TYR A 688 28.35 17.05 -12.25
N GLU A 689 28.72 16.52 -13.41
CA GLU A 689 28.84 17.27 -14.66
C GLU A 689 27.87 16.72 -15.71
N ASP A 690 27.39 17.59 -16.60
CA ASP A 690 26.44 17.25 -17.64
C ASP A 690 27.19 17.04 -18.97
N PHE A 691 27.32 15.78 -19.39
CA PHE A 691 28.06 15.40 -20.60
C PHE A 691 27.14 15.12 -21.80
N SER A 692 25.86 15.51 -21.70
CA SER A 692 24.87 15.32 -22.77
C SER A 692 25.14 16.17 -24.01
N TYR A 693 25.95 17.22 -23.90
CA TYR A 693 26.35 18.09 -25.00
C TYR A 693 27.88 18.31 -25.04
N ILE A 694 28.39 18.58 -26.24
CA ILE A 694 29.80 18.93 -26.43
C ILE A 694 30.00 20.40 -26.05
N GLU A 695 30.69 20.64 -24.93
CA GLU A 695 31.11 22.00 -24.58
C GLU A 695 32.25 22.49 -25.50
N VAL A 696 32.03 23.67 -26.09
CA VAL A 696 32.94 24.37 -26.99
C VAL A 696 33.26 25.73 -26.37
N SER A 697 34.55 26.05 -26.26
CA SER A 697 35.04 27.36 -25.82
C SER A 697 34.58 28.50 -26.74
N GLN A 698 34.67 29.74 -26.27
CA GLN A 698 34.34 30.94 -27.07
C GLN A 698 35.15 31.03 -28.38
N ASP A 699 36.29 30.35 -28.46
CA ASP A 699 37.18 30.32 -29.63
C ASP A 699 36.89 29.16 -30.60
N GLY A 700 35.81 28.40 -30.39
CA GLY A 700 35.41 27.29 -31.25
C GLY A 700 36.17 25.98 -31.00
N TRP A 701 37.06 25.94 -30.00
CA TRP A 701 37.80 24.74 -29.59
C TRP A 701 37.06 23.98 -28.49
N PRO A 702 37.00 22.65 -28.51
CA PRO A 702 36.42 21.86 -27.41
C PRO A 702 37.10 22.17 -26.07
N ILE A 703 36.33 22.25 -24.98
CA ILE A 703 36.89 22.42 -23.62
C ILE A 703 37.80 21.22 -23.27
N GLN A 704 38.87 21.48 -22.51
CA GLN A 704 39.86 20.48 -22.02
C GLN A 704 39.19 19.28 -21.36
N SER A 705 39.81 18.10 -21.50
CA SER A 705 39.36 16.85 -20.88
C SER A 705 39.09 17.04 -19.38
N PRO A 706 38.02 16.43 -18.83
CA PRO A 706 37.83 16.44 -17.38
C PRO A 706 39.05 15.80 -16.73
N GLU A 707 39.80 16.54 -15.92
CA GLU A 707 40.93 16.01 -15.15
C GLU A 707 40.42 15.53 -13.80
N SER A 708 40.39 14.21 -13.61
CA SER A 708 39.96 13.59 -12.35
C SER A 708 40.67 12.26 -12.12
N SER A 709 40.73 11.85 -10.87
CA SER A 709 41.28 10.53 -10.51
C SER A 709 40.33 9.41 -10.96
N VAL A 710 39.03 9.67 -10.92
CA VAL A 710 37.97 8.75 -11.31
C VAL A 710 36.88 9.50 -12.07
N LEU A 711 36.55 9.01 -13.26
CA LEU A 711 35.42 9.48 -14.05
C LEU A 711 34.41 8.34 -14.23
N ILE A 712 33.15 8.58 -13.86
CA ILE A 712 32.03 7.65 -14.14
C ILE A 712 31.17 8.27 -15.22
N LEU A 713 31.09 7.62 -16.38
CA LEU A 713 30.42 8.14 -17.56
C LEU A 713 29.24 7.25 -17.99
N SER A 714 28.14 7.87 -18.43
CA SER A 714 27.04 7.16 -19.08
C SER A 714 27.46 6.62 -20.44
N GLU A 715 26.98 5.43 -20.82
CA GLU A 715 27.23 4.90 -22.16
C GLU A 715 26.75 5.83 -23.29
N TYR A 716 25.69 6.63 -23.04
CA TYR A 716 25.16 7.56 -24.03
C TYR A 716 26.11 8.73 -24.34
N ASN A 717 26.92 9.11 -23.36
CA ASN A 717 27.82 10.27 -23.44
C ASN A 717 29.26 9.88 -23.78
N GLU A 718 29.56 8.59 -23.89
CA GLU A 718 30.89 8.07 -24.23
C GLU A 718 31.42 8.68 -25.54
N ASN A 719 30.61 8.70 -26.59
CA ASN A 719 30.99 9.25 -27.89
C ASN A 719 31.30 10.75 -27.85
N ASN A 720 30.68 11.50 -26.92
CA ASN A 720 30.88 12.94 -26.78
C ASN A 720 32.29 13.26 -26.22
N LEU A 721 32.86 12.31 -25.47
CA LEU A 721 34.12 12.43 -24.75
C LEU A 721 35.24 11.52 -25.25
N PHE A 722 34.96 10.53 -26.11
CA PHE A 722 35.93 9.50 -26.53
C PHE A 722 37.29 10.08 -27.01
N ALA A 723 37.26 11.14 -27.82
CA ALA A 723 38.47 11.80 -28.31
C ALA A 723 39.28 12.56 -27.23
N ARG A 724 38.72 12.69 -26.02
CA ARG A 724 39.24 13.48 -24.89
C ARG A 724 39.61 12.62 -23.68
N LEU A 725 39.42 11.30 -23.72
CA LEU A 725 39.73 10.40 -22.60
C LEU A 725 41.20 9.94 -22.54
N GLY A 726 42.10 10.53 -23.34
CA GLY A 726 43.49 10.07 -23.49
C GLY A 726 44.36 10.10 -22.21
N ASN A 727 43.90 10.80 -21.16
CA ASN A 727 44.55 10.85 -19.85
C ASN A 727 44.05 9.76 -18.88
N TYR A 728 43.05 8.96 -19.28
CA TYR A 728 42.50 7.85 -18.49
C TYR A 728 42.98 6.51 -19.03
N ASP A 729 42.98 5.50 -18.16
CA ASP A 729 43.13 4.10 -18.54
C ASP A 729 41.92 3.60 -19.33
N GLU A 730 42.01 2.36 -19.84
CA GLU A 730 40.89 1.70 -20.53
C GLU A 730 39.66 1.60 -19.60
N GLY A 731 38.53 2.15 -20.06
CA GLY A 731 37.31 2.22 -19.27
C GLY A 731 36.68 0.86 -19.01
N GLU A 732 36.37 0.57 -17.75
CA GLU A 732 35.68 -0.67 -17.37
C GLU A 732 34.16 -0.47 -17.44
N ARG A 733 33.51 -1.16 -18.38
CA ARG A 733 32.05 -1.12 -18.53
C ARG A 733 31.35 -2.03 -17.53
N PHE A 734 30.31 -1.51 -16.89
CA PHE A 734 29.44 -2.28 -16.02
C PHE A 734 27.97 -1.87 -16.19
N ASN A 735 27.08 -2.86 -16.08
CA ASN A 735 25.65 -2.59 -15.99
C ASN A 735 25.38 -1.76 -14.72
N TYR A 736 24.85 -0.56 -14.89
CA TYR A 736 24.53 0.37 -13.81
C TYR A 736 23.08 0.20 -13.36
N LEU A 737 22.15 0.18 -14.31
CA LEU A 737 20.71 0.13 -14.07
C LEU A 737 20.06 -0.94 -14.96
N TRP A 738 19.06 -1.63 -14.44
CA TRP A 738 18.27 -2.58 -15.21
C TRP A 738 16.77 -2.49 -14.92
N TRP A 739 15.95 -2.94 -15.87
CA TRP A 739 14.50 -3.06 -15.72
C TRP A 739 13.88 -4.24 -16.50
N PRO A 740 12.69 -4.71 -16.09
CA PRO A 740 12.06 -5.88 -16.69
C PRO A 740 11.67 -5.68 -18.16
N PRO A 741 11.57 -6.77 -18.94
CA PRO A 741 11.06 -6.72 -20.30
C PRO A 741 9.66 -6.08 -20.38
N GLU A 742 9.45 -5.24 -21.38
CA GLU A 742 8.21 -4.47 -21.54
C GLU A 742 7.29 -5.02 -22.65
N GLU A 743 7.42 -6.31 -23.00
CA GLU A 743 6.63 -6.95 -24.07
C GLU A 743 5.10 -6.86 -23.88
N TYR A 744 4.65 -6.68 -22.64
CA TYR A 744 3.25 -6.53 -22.29
C TYR A 744 2.68 -5.14 -22.64
N LYS A 745 3.50 -4.17 -23.03
CA LYS A 745 3.03 -2.83 -23.42
C LYS A 745 2.40 -2.84 -24.82
N PRO A 746 1.33 -2.05 -25.04
CA PRO A 746 0.74 -1.90 -26.37
C PRO A 746 1.72 -1.22 -27.33
N CYS A 747 1.59 -1.51 -28.63
CA CYS A 747 2.48 -0.97 -29.65
C CYS A 747 2.44 0.56 -29.68
N LYS A 748 3.61 1.21 -29.67
CA LYS A 748 3.73 2.61 -30.12
C LYS A 748 3.56 2.66 -31.64
N GLU A 749 3.13 3.80 -32.18
CA GLU A 749 2.72 3.98 -33.58
C GLU A 749 3.78 3.50 -34.62
N ASN A 750 5.05 3.48 -34.21
CA ASN A 750 6.22 3.09 -35.01
C ASN A 750 6.76 1.65 -34.77
N GLN A 751 6.11 0.80 -33.96
CA GLN A 751 6.55 -0.59 -33.68
C GLN A 751 5.43 -1.61 -33.95
N LYS A 752 4.94 -1.67 -35.19
CA LYS A 752 3.76 -2.50 -35.54
C LYS A 752 4.03 -4.01 -35.61
N ASP A 753 5.28 -4.43 -35.87
CA ASP A 753 5.59 -5.83 -36.18
C ASP A 753 6.01 -6.69 -34.98
N SER A 754 6.51 -6.10 -33.88
CA SER A 754 7.01 -6.83 -32.70
C SER A 754 6.10 -6.80 -31.46
N CYS A 755 5.00 -6.04 -31.48
CA CYS A 755 4.28 -5.70 -30.25
C CYS A 755 2.93 -6.44 -30.05
N VAL A 756 2.50 -6.52 -28.78
CA VAL A 756 1.29 -7.22 -28.30
C VAL A 756 0.08 -6.27 -28.21
N THR A 757 -0.88 -6.37 -29.12
CA THR A 757 -2.18 -5.68 -29.00
C THR A 757 -3.13 -6.44 -28.08
N PRO A 758 -4.19 -5.85 -27.47
CA PRO A 758 -5.13 -6.60 -26.62
C PRO A 758 -5.75 -7.83 -27.32
N GLY A 759 -6.05 -7.72 -28.62
CA GLY A 759 -6.51 -8.86 -29.44
C GLY A 759 -5.42 -9.92 -29.64
N LYS A 760 -4.16 -9.51 -29.87
CA LYS A 760 -3.01 -10.42 -29.88
C LYS A 760 -2.75 -11.00 -28.48
N ALA A 761 -2.87 -10.24 -27.39
CA ALA A 761 -2.68 -10.69 -26.01
C ALA A 761 -3.67 -11.80 -25.65
N ILE A 762 -4.95 -11.63 -25.99
CA ILE A 762 -5.99 -12.65 -25.79
C ILE A 762 -5.73 -13.87 -26.67
N LYS A 763 -5.31 -13.66 -27.94
CA LYS A 763 -4.97 -14.74 -28.87
C LYS A 763 -3.68 -15.48 -28.46
N ASN A 764 -2.73 -14.78 -27.86
CA ASN A 764 -1.46 -15.29 -27.34
C ASN A 764 -1.66 -15.98 -25.99
N MET A 765 -2.61 -15.53 -25.16
CA MET A 765 -3.11 -16.27 -24.00
C MET A 765 -3.88 -17.54 -24.39
N ALA A 766 -4.16 -17.77 -25.69
CA ALA A 766 -4.74 -19.02 -26.16
C ALA A 766 -3.68 -20.01 -26.70
N THR A 767 -2.40 -19.62 -26.81
CA THR A 767 -1.32 -20.50 -27.30
C THR A 767 -0.61 -21.21 -26.15
N SER A 768 -0.28 -22.49 -26.32
CA SER A 768 0.33 -23.31 -25.27
C SER A 768 1.76 -22.87 -24.92
N GLU A 769 2.49 -22.23 -25.83
CA GLU A 769 3.88 -21.80 -25.62
C GLU A 769 4.03 -20.67 -24.60
N LYS A 770 3.22 -19.60 -24.68
CA LYS A 770 3.30 -18.49 -23.72
C LYS A 770 2.82 -18.89 -22.32
N TRP A 771 1.89 -19.84 -22.20
CA TRP A 771 1.56 -20.43 -20.90
C TRP A 771 2.76 -21.19 -20.31
N LYS A 772 3.54 -21.92 -21.12
CA LYS A 772 4.77 -22.56 -20.62
C LYS A 772 5.76 -21.53 -20.12
N GLU A 773 5.96 -20.45 -20.87
CA GLU A 773 6.87 -19.38 -20.47
C GLU A 773 6.42 -18.76 -19.14
N LEU A 774 5.12 -18.45 -19.01
CA LEU A 774 4.56 -17.95 -17.75
C LEU A 774 4.73 -18.94 -16.60
N PHE A 775 4.44 -20.22 -16.80
CA PHE A 775 4.63 -21.25 -15.76
C PHE A 775 6.11 -21.46 -15.42
N ARG A 776 7.00 -21.41 -16.43
CA ARG A 776 8.45 -21.49 -16.25
C ARG A 776 8.94 -20.30 -15.44
N TYR A 777 8.49 -19.08 -15.72
CA TYR A 777 8.80 -17.91 -14.91
C TYR A 777 8.22 -18.02 -13.49
N MET A 778 6.96 -18.43 -13.34
CA MET A 778 6.33 -18.56 -12.03
C MET A 778 7.02 -19.58 -11.13
N ILE A 779 7.56 -20.67 -11.69
CA ILE A 779 8.22 -21.74 -10.93
C ILE A 779 9.73 -21.51 -10.82
N HIS A 780 10.40 -21.17 -11.91
CA HIS A 780 11.86 -21.15 -12.03
C HIS A 780 12.46 -19.73 -12.12
N ARG A 781 11.65 -18.68 -12.26
CA ARG A 781 12.12 -17.30 -12.52
C ARG A 781 12.99 -17.17 -13.78
N GLU A 782 12.72 -18.03 -14.76
CA GLU A 782 13.36 -18.00 -16.06
C GLU A 782 12.38 -17.41 -17.08
N THR A 783 12.83 -16.38 -17.79
CA THR A 783 12.13 -15.80 -18.95
C THR A 783 13.06 -15.84 -20.16
N GLU A 784 12.49 -16.00 -21.35
CA GLU A 784 13.24 -15.92 -22.61
C GLU A 784 13.45 -14.47 -23.05
N ALA A 785 12.74 -13.51 -22.45
CA ALA A 785 12.86 -12.10 -22.75
C ALA A 785 14.06 -11.47 -22.03
N GLU A 786 14.91 -10.77 -22.77
CA GLU A 786 16.08 -10.08 -22.22
C GLU A 786 15.66 -8.87 -21.36
N PHE A 787 16.25 -8.76 -20.18
CA PHE A 787 16.10 -7.59 -19.33
C PHE A 787 16.79 -6.40 -19.98
N LEU A 788 16.15 -5.25 -19.89
CA LEU A 788 16.69 -4.00 -20.40
C LEU A 788 17.71 -3.46 -19.39
N HIS A 789 18.80 -2.89 -19.88
CA HIS A 789 19.84 -2.32 -19.04
C HIS A 789 20.38 -1.01 -19.61
N HIS A 790 21.05 -0.28 -18.73
CA HIS A 790 21.81 0.92 -19.04
C HIS A 790 23.18 0.78 -18.40
N ASP A 791 24.22 0.88 -19.22
CA ASP A 791 25.59 0.71 -18.74
C ASP A 791 26.21 2.04 -18.32
N ALA A 792 27.20 1.94 -17.44
CA ALA A 792 28.11 3.03 -17.12
C ALA A 792 29.54 2.53 -17.28
N ILE A 793 30.46 3.47 -17.44
CA ILE A 793 31.87 3.20 -17.70
C ILE A 793 32.69 3.89 -16.62
N LEU A 794 33.55 3.12 -15.96
CA LEU A 794 34.48 3.61 -14.95
C LEU A 794 35.84 3.84 -15.60
N TYR A 795 36.31 5.09 -15.61
CA TYR A 795 37.63 5.48 -16.06
C TYR A 795 38.51 5.86 -14.86
N THR A 796 39.74 5.36 -14.84
CA THR A 796 40.74 5.69 -13.82
C THR A 796 41.84 6.57 -14.42
N GLY A 797 42.08 7.72 -13.80
CA GLY A 797 43.01 8.75 -14.30
C GLY A 797 44.38 8.72 -13.62
N MET A 798 44.67 7.72 -12.79
CA MET A 798 45.98 7.57 -12.14
C MET A 798 46.99 6.89 -13.07
N GLY A 799 47.25 7.52 -14.20
CA GLY A 799 48.32 7.16 -15.12
C GLY A 799 49.47 8.16 -15.05
N ASP A 800 50.30 8.09 -14.00
CA ASP A 800 51.74 8.20 -14.27
C ASP A 800 52.07 6.93 -15.06
N LYS A 801 52.14 7.04 -16.39
CA LYS A 801 52.74 5.98 -17.22
C LYS A 801 54.23 5.94 -16.91
N GLU A 802 54.63 5.24 -15.85
CA GLU A 802 55.99 4.72 -15.69
C GLU A 802 56.02 3.20 -15.79
#